data_AF-A0A094IBV1-F1
#
_entry.id   AF-A0A094IBV1-F1
#
_cell.length_a   1.000
_cell.length_b   1.000
_cell.length_c   1.000
_cell.angle_alpha   90.00
_cell.angle_beta   90.00
_cell.angle_gamma   90.00
#
_symmetry.space_group_name_H-M   'P 1'
#
loop_
_entity.id
_entity.type
_entity.pdbx_description
1 polymer ?
#
loop_
_entity_poly.entity_id
_entity_poly.type
_entity_poly.pdbx_seq_one_letter_code
_entity_poly.pdbx_strand_id
1 'polypeptide(L)'
;MATPPTDEAETSNAVQRTGKHGIDDGEAPADAVSAIPKKKGPPPEKPENIRIRLYVMAVSWAMVLFIGLPIWWWTTAIYRADLPLDAMMDWADGRACRPVFPLRISIDTGSLQDQEAQNLLRATQLALDDLNDFSAHHLRLQLSGPQVSPHTPANTSVLPTANQNDEEVALLVRLLPGQTTEAVLQPYSPTLDIHYTPNQVPTSASSSAPLATYIATNLREIFAEEQAMIAYLLATSSSPPERSPKALAPEVAEALAKRSTRSMKYSRTYHLTFSLFTPSATPSTWAIEQALEEHMKPLLDSFSAISNFTIDTQVQLYAQTGVTGDVLRKEDLSGFINHAEWPLSPSIGGAPTLNFIIYIGDMEVEGGSKSWLIPQWGGVIIQPNIDDLRPAMLTFSNHLLALIGAPESLTLPLRLNTLTRVRSAGLLLKASSTLGSLARLTLALPSISIPRSVADGVSTTLAHLEAACGGLGGVAGLENARVAEEAAERAFFEKMSPKNQSEPEIPGTKQPPKFPPPPSSPPPPPTPPIRTPTTTTHKPQPPHSPGDTLPHRLSHTNPTMLPRLLLSARSALRPSLTKCVAPTRALSSVALAKTAAATTRPTVVAVATKMDAGVMVTEQVRGMKVRSSVKKLCEGCKSVRRKGGKKGKGHVYIICSLNPKHKQRQG
;
A
#
# COMPACT_ATOMS: atom_id res chain seq x y z
N MET A 1 4.12 52.62 45.00
CA MET A 1 3.46 53.83 45.56
C MET A 1 1.97 53.66 45.31
N ALA A 2 1.12 53.90 46.32
CA ALA A 2 -0.35 53.74 46.31
C ALA A 2 -0.93 52.31 46.08
N THR A 3 -1.88 51.98 46.95
CA THR A 3 -2.78 50.80 47.06
C THR A 3 -4.21 51.31 47.33
N PRO A 4 -5.26 50.47 47.50
CA PRO A 4 -5.43 49.08 47.09
C PRO A 4 -6.34 49.00 45.83
N PRO A 5 -7.69 48.91 45.83
CA PRO A 5 -8.71 48.56 46.85
C PRO A 5 -9.44 47.20 46.60
N THR A 6 -9.70 46.48 47.70
CA THR A 6 -10.95 45.77 48.14
C THR A 6 -11.87 45.04 47.13
N ASP A 7 -12.46 43.86 47.42
CA ASP A 7 -12.32 42.85 48.52
C ASP A 7 -13.07 41.55 48.05
N GLU A 8 -13.50 40.52 48.79
CA GLU A 8 -13.71 40.24 50.24
C GLU A 8 -13.73 38.71 50.53
N ALA A 9 -13.81 38.31 51.81
CA ALA A 9 -14.44 37.10 52.40
C ALA A 9 -14.05 35.66 51.91
N GLU A 10 -13.96 34.62 52.76
CA GLU A 10 -14.07 34.52 54.23
C GLU A 10 -13.35 33.26 54.80
N THR A 11 -12.81 33.39 56.02
CA THR A 11 -12.48 32.42 57.12
C THR A 11 -12.11 30.92 56.86
N SER A 12 -11.46 30.15 57.75
CA SER A 12 -11.29 30.26 59.22
C SER A 12 -9.98 29.68 59.82
N ASN A 13 -9.34 30.51 60.66
CA ASN A 13 -8.84 30.27 62.02
C ASN A 13 -8.18 28.93 62.46
N ALA A 14 -6.92 29.03 62.89
CA ALA A 14 -6.40 28.33 64.08
C ALA A 14 -5.48 29.28 64.87
N VAL A 15 -5.67 29.40 66.20
CA VAL A 15 -5.02 30.46 67.02
C VAL A 15 -3.75 29.95 67.70
N GLN A 16 -2.66 30.73 67.59
CA GLN A 16 -1.41 30.51 68.31
C GLN A 16 -1.13 31.73 69.21
N ARG A 17 -0.98 31.54 70.52
CA ARG A 17 -0.88 32.63 71.50
C ARG A 17 0.35 32.48 72.40
N THR A 18 1.38 33.27 72.12
CA THR A 18 2.63 33.31 72.92
C THR A 18 2.56 34.41 73.98
N GLY A 19 2.58 34.04 75.25
CA GLY A 19 2.88 34.97 76.34
C GLY A 19 4.39 35.17 76.50
N LYS A 20 4.84 36.39 76.81
CA LYS A 20 6.25 36.75 76.99
C LYS A 20 6.47 37.30 78.41
N HIS A 21 7.61 36.99 79.01
CA HIS A 21 7.98 37.44 80.36
C HIS A 21 7.97 38.96 80.54
N GLY A 22 7.46 39.40 81.69
CA GLY A 22 8.05 40.50 82.45
C GLY A 22 9.04 39.94 83.49
N ILE A 23 9.86 40.83 84.04
CA ILE A 23 10.80 40.60 85.15
C ILE A 23 10.41 41.57 86.26
N ASP A 24 10.47 41.14 87.51
CA ASP A 24 10.71 41.99 88.67
C ASP A 24 11.40 41.15 89.76
N ASP A 25 12.26 41.79 90.56
CA ASP A 25 13.17 41.11 91.48
C ASP A 25 12.55 40.84 92.86
N GLY A 26 13.00 39.75 93.51
CA GLY A 26 12.57 39.38 94.86
C GLY A 26 13.51 38.36 95.50
N GLU A 27 14.25 38.79 96.51
CA GLU A 27 15.24 37.96 97.19
C GLU A 27 14.57 36.87 98.05
N ALA A 28 15.07 35.63 97.96
CA ALA A 28 14.53 34.47 98.66
C ALA A 28 15.65 33.73 99.42
N PRO A 29 15.40 33.31 100.68
CA PRO A 29 16.41 32.66 101.51
C PRO A 29 16.72 31.22 101.04
N ALA A 30 17.78 30.65 101.61
CA ALA A 30 18.19 29.27 101.35
C ALA A 30 17.13 28.22 101.75
N ASP A 31 17.31 27.00 101.25
CA ASP A 31 16.52 25.79 101.53
C ASP A 31 15.08 25.75 100.98
N ALA A 32 14.94 25.96 99.67
CA ALA A 32 13.82 25.44 98.87
C ALA A 32 14.34 24.49 97.77
N VAL A 33 13.85 23.24 97.74
CA VAL A 33 14.43 22.15 96.92
C VAL A 33 14.16 22.32 95.42
N SER A 34 15.21 22.20 94.59
CA SER A 34 15.11 22.30 93.12
C SER A 34 14.34 21.12 92.51
N ALA A 35 13.05 21.35 92.22
CA ALA A 35 12.17 20.37 91.58
C ALA A 35 12.38 20.33 90.04
N ILE A 36 13.42 19.63 89.59
CA ILE A 36 13.67 19.42 88.15
C ILE A 36 12.46 18.72 87.50
N PRO A 37 11.79 19.34 86.49
CA PRO A 37 10.61 18.75 85.86
C PRO A 37 11.01 17.59 84.93
N LYS A 38 11.07 16.38 85.47
CA LYS A 38 11.19 15.14 84.69
C LYS A 38 9.99 15.01 83.74
N LYS A 39 10.15 15.43 82.48
CA LYS A 39 9.27 15.00 81.38
C LYS A 39 9.26 13.48 81.37
N LYS A 40 8.13 12.88 81.76
CA LYS A 40 7.91 11.44 81.68
C LYS A 40 7.89 11.05 80.20
N GLY A 41 9.00 10.48 79.71
CA GLY A 41 8.95 9.65 78.51
C GLY A 41 8.00 8.47 78.73
N PRO A 42 7.45 7.86 77.66
CA PRO A 42 6.66 6.65 77.79
C PRO A 42 7.48 5.53 78.45
N PRO A 43 6.83 4.59 79.18
CA PRO A 43 7.53 3.49 79.84
C PRO A 43 8.26 2.60 78.81
N PRO A 44 9.39 1.98 79.19
CA PRO A 44 10.18 1.14 78.27
C PRO A 44 9.35 -0.03 77.73
N GLU A 45 9.43 -0.26 76.43
CA GLU A 45 8.72 -1.37 75.77
C GLU A 45 9.19 -2.73 76.31
N LYS A 46 8.25 -3.65 76.56
CA LYS A 46 8.59 -5.04 76.90
C LYS A 46 9.32 -5.70 75.72
N PRO A 47 10.38 -6.51 75.95
CA PRO A 47 11.14 -7.13 74.87
C PRO A 47 10.32 -8.09 74.00
N GLU A 48 9.22 -8.61 74.55
CA GLU A 48 8.20 -9.39 73.83
C GLU A 48 7.50 -8.56 72.74
N ASN A 49 7.07 -7.32 73.06
CA ASN A 49 6.45 -6.41 72.09
C ASN A 49 7.41 -6.08 70.95
N ILE A 50 8.71 -5.90 71.25
CA ILE A 50 9.76 -5.64 70.26
C ILE A 50 9.88 -6.83 69.30
N ARG A 51 9.88 -8.08 69.81
CA ARG A 51 9.89 -9.29 68.99
C ARG A 51 8.63 -9.41 68.12
N ILE A 52 7.45 -9.18 68.69
CA ILE A 52 6.18 -9.22 67.95
C ILE A 52 6.17 -8.19 66.82
N ARG A 53 6.63 -6.95 67.08
CA ARG A 53 6.78 -5.89 66.07
C ARG A 53 7.74 -6.30 64.95
N LEU A 54 8.84 -6.98 65.28
CA LEU A 54 9.79 -7.52 64.31
C LEU A 54 9.18 -8.64 63.45
N TYR A 55 8.43 -9.56 64.06
CA TYR A 55 7.69 -10.60 63.32
C TYR A 55 6.61 -10.03 62.41
N VAL A 56 5.82 -9.04 62.88
CA VAL A 56 4.81 -8.37 62.05
C VAL A 56 5.48 -7.67 60.87
N MET A 57 6.57 -6.92 61.08
CA MET A 57 7.32 -6.31 59.98
C MET A 57 7.91 -7.34 59.01
N ALA A 58 8.47 -8.45 59.50
CA ALA A 58 8.99 -9.51 58.66
C ALA A 58 7.89 -10.17 57.81
N VAL A 59 6.70 -10.43 58.38
CA VAL A 59 5.56 -10.99 57.64
C VAL A 59 5.00 -9.99 56.63
N SER A 60 4.90 -8.69 56.97
CA SER A 60 4.50 -7.65 56.00
C SER A 60 5.49 -7.52 54.84
N TRP A 61 6.80 -7.51 55.11
CA TRP A 61 7.82 -7.49 54.05
C TRP A 61 7.83 -8.77 53.22
N ALA A 62 7.62 -9.94 53.83
CA ALA A 62 7.46 -11.20 53.10
C ALA A 62 6.22 -11.16 52.18
N MET A 63 5.08 -10.64 52.65
CA MET A 63 3.88 -10.46 51.82
C MET A 63 4.15 -9.49 50.64
N VAL A 64 4.85 -8.37 50.89
CA VAL A 64 5.25 -7.44 49.82
C VAL A 64 6.20 -8.11 48.82
N LEU A 65 7.18 -8.90 49.26
CA LEU A 65 8.18 -9.50 48.37
C LEU A 65 7.68 -10.74 47.61
N PHE A 66 6.88 -11.61 48.24
CA PHE A 66 6.41 -12.86 47.64
C PHE A 66 5.03 -12.77 46.97
N ILE A 67 4.22 -11.76 47.29
CA ILE A 67 2.86 -11.60 46.72
C ILE A 67 2.73 -10.23 46.04
N GLY A 68 3.09 -9.14 46.74
CA GLY A 68 2.98 -7.78 46.22
C GLY A 68 3.82 -7.54 44.96
N LEU A 69 5.10 -7.88 45.00
CA LEU A 69 6.08 -7.61 43.94
C LEU A 69 5.83 -8.46 42.68
N PRO A 70 5.53 -9.77 42.76
CA PRO A 70 5.15 -10.56 41.57
C PRO A 70 3.84 -10.10 40.93
N ILE A 71 2.81 -9.78 41.73
CA ILE A 71 1.53 -9.26 41.20
C ILE A 71 1.72 -7.88 40.57
N TRP A 72 2.46 -6.98 41.23
CA TRP A 72 2.81 -5.68 40.67
C TRP A 72 3.56 -5.85 39.34
N TRP A 73 4.61 -6.67 39.30
CA TRP A 73 5.37 -6.91 38.07
C TRP A 73 4.50 -7.46 36.94
N TRP A 74 3.63 -8.44 37.23
CA TRP A 74 2.73 -9.02 36.22
C TRP A 74 1.64 -8.05 35.75
N THR A 75 1.13 -7.18 36.63
CA THR A 75 0.08 -6.19 36.30
C THR A 75 0.63 -4.91 35.67
N THR A 76 1.90 -4.57 35.87
CA THR A 76 2.58 -3.43 35.20
C THR A 76 3.41 -3.84 33.98
N ALA A 77 3.61 -5.14 33.74
CA ALA A 77 4.28 -5.63 32.53
C ALA A 77 3.43 -5.35 31.29
N ILE A 78 3.97 -4.54 30.38
CA ILE A 78 3.36 -4.26 29.09
C ILE A 78 3.68 -5.44 28.15
N TYR A 79 2.65 -6.09 27.58
CA TYR A 79 2.87 -7.13 26.57
C TYR A 79 3.53 -6.54 25.32
N ARG A 80 4.58 -7.22 24.87
CA ARG A 80 5.34 -6.91 23.67
C ARG A 80 5.61 -8.23 22.95
N ALA A 81 5.08 -8.39 21.74
CA ALA A 81 5.47 -9.49 20.87
C ALA A 81 6.90 -9.28 20.34
N ASP A 82 7.66 -10.37 20.25
CA ASP A 82 8.97 -10.39 19.61
C ASP A 82 8.81 -10.28 18.09
N LEU A 83 9.72 -9.54 17.45
CA LEU A 83 9.72 -9.31 16.00
C LEU A 83 11.07 -9.73 15.40
N PRO A 84 11.11 -10.29 14.17
CA PRO A 84 12.34 -10.67 13.49
C PRO A 84 13.04 -9.43 12.90
N LEU A 85 13.56 -8.55 13.77
CA LEU A 85 14.08 -7.23 13.41
C LEU A 85 15.18 -7.29 12.34
N ASP A 86 16.10 -8.25 12.43
CA ASP A 86 17.19 -8.40 11.47
C ASP A 86 16.65 -8.70 10.06
N ALA A 87 15.69 -9.62 9.93
CA ALA A 87 15.03 -9.92 8.66
C ALA A 87 14.23 -8.71 8.13
N MET A 88 13.56 -7.95 8.99
CA MET A 88 12.85 -6.73 8.59
C MET A 88 13.82 -5.67 8.03
N MET A 89 15.02 -5.54 8.60
CA MET A 89 16.08 -4.67 8.07
C MET A 89 16.70 -5.24 6.79
N ASP A 90 16.92 -6.54 6.70
CA ASP A 90 17.47 -7.20 5.50
C ASP A 90 16.55 -7.05 4.28
N TRP A 91 15.23 -7.07 4.48
CA TRP A 91 14.26 -6.72 3.44
C TRP A 91 14.31 -5.23 3.07
N ALA A 92 14.33 -4.33 4.07
CA ALA A 92 14.33 -2.88 3.85
C ALA A 92 15.61 -2.35 3.19
N ASP A 93 16.75 -2.97 3.48
CA ASP A 93 18.07 -2.59 2.95
C ASP A 93 18.43 -3.36 1.66
N GLY A 94 17.49 -4.13 1.09
CA GLY A 94 17.69 -4.90 -0.16
C GLY A 94 18.77 -5.98 -0.06
N ARG A 95 18.92 -6.63 1.11
CA ARG A 95 19.78 -7.80 1.33
C ARG A 95 19.02 -9.12 1.10
N ALA A 96 17.77 -9.22 1.56
CA ALA A 96 16.96 -10.45 1.49
C ALA A 96 16.49 -10.80 0.06
N CYS A 97 16.11 -9.80 -0.73
CA CYS A 97 15.69 -9.96 -2.13
C CYS A 97 16.53 -9.06 -3.04
N ARG A 98 16.95 -9.62 -4.17
CA ARG A 98 17.40 -8.84 -5.34
C ARG A 98 16.31 -8.99 -6.40
N PRO A 99 15.55 -7.92 -6.72
CA PRO A 99 14.47 -8.03 -7.68
C PRO A 99 15.06 -8.30 -9.08
N VAL A 100 14.74 -9.45 -9.65
CA VAL A 100 15.11 -9.84 -11.01
C VAL A 100 13.83 -10.14 -11.79
N PHE A 101 13.77 -9.64 -13.02
CA PHE A 101 12.63 -9.79 -13.92
C PHE A 101 13.06 -10.65 -15.12
N PRO A 102 13.01 -11.99 -14.99
CA PRO A 102 13.31 -12.91 -16.08
C PRO A 102 12.13 -12.94 -17.05
N LEU A 103 12.21 -12.17 -18.15
CA LEU A 103 11.16 -12.22 -19.18
C LEU A 103 11.38 -13.43 -20.07
N ARG A 104 10.39 -14.33 -20.10
CA ARG A 104 10.41 -15.50 -20.98
C ARG A 104 9.87 -15.12 -22.35
N ILE A 105 10.66 -15.38 -23.37
CA ILE A 105 10.30 -15.12 -24.77
C ILE A 105 10.34 -16.45 -25.51
N SER A 106 9.19 -16.94 -25.97
CA SER A 106 9.14 -18.18 -26.76
C SER A 106 9.35 -17.87 -28.23
N ILE A 107 10.27 -18.58 -28.88
CA ILE A 107 10.50 -18.50 -30.33
C ILE A 107 9.82 -19.69 -31.00
N ASP A 108 8.74 -19.41 -31.74
CA ASP A 108 8.15 -20.29 -32.73
C ASP A 108 8.98 -20.21 -34.01
N THR A 109 9.72 -21.28 -34.28
CA THR A 109 10.64 -21.40 -35.42
C THR A 109 9.98 -21.98 -36.68
N GLY A 110 8.66 -22.26 -36.64
CA GLY A 110 7.89 -22.74 -37.78
C GLY A 110 8.43 -24.04 -38.39
N SER A 111 9.11 -23.92 -39.53
CA SER A 111 9.62 -25.05 -40.33
C SER A 111 11.15 -25.17 -40.36
N LEU A 112 11.88 -24.47 -39.47
CA LEU A 112 13.34 -24.66 -39.32
C LEU A 112 13.65 -26.04 -38.72
N GLN A 113 14.84 -26.60 -39.01
CA GLN A 113 15.27 -27.83 -38.37
C GLN A 113 15.65 -27.58 -36.90
N ASP A 114 15.45 -28.57 -36.03
CA ASP A 114 15.80 -28.49 -34.60
C ASP A 114 17.25 -28.00 -34.37
N GLN A 115 18.20 -28.50 -35.16
CA GLN A 115 19.60 -28.10 -35.00
C GLN A 115 19.87 -26.62 -35.37
N GLU A 116 19.08 -26.06 -36.30
CA GLU A 116 19.13 -24.66 -36.72
C GLU A 116 18.42 -23.77 -35.69
N ALA A 117 17.24 -24.19 -35.22
CA ALA A 117 16.48 -23.55 -34.15
C ALA A 117 17.32 -23.43 -32.86
N GLN A 118 17.98 -24.51 -32.43
CA GLN A 118 18.85 -24.53 -31.26
C GLN A 118 20.09 -23.63 -31.43
N ASN A 119 20.63 -23.51 -32.66
CA ASN A 119 21.75 -22.62 -32.95
C ASN A 119 21.32 -21.15 -32.97
N LEU A 120 20.17 -20.84 -33.58
CA LEU A 120 19.58 -19.49 -33.60
C LEU A 120 19.21 -19.02 -32.20
N LEU A 121 18.60 -19.88 -31.37
CA LEU A 121 18.30 -19.59 -29.96
C LEU A 121 19.57 -19.19 -29.19
N ARG A 122 20.64 -20.00 -29.32
CA ARG A 122 21.91 -19.75 -28.61
C ARG A 122 22.59 -18.46 -29.09
N ALA A 123 22.65 -18.24 -30.41
CA ALA A 123 23.23 -17.03 -30.98
C ALA A 123 22.45 -15.76 -30.59
N THR A 124 21.12 -15.84 -30.53
CA THR A 124 20.27 -14.70 -30.14
C THR A 124 20.35 -14.42 -28.64
N GLN A 125 20.45 -15.45 -27.79
CA GLN A 125 20.64 -15.27 -26.34
C GLN A 125 22.01 -14.65 -26.04
N LEU A 126 23.07 -15.07 -26.73
CA LEU A 126 24.39 -14.45 -26.62
C LEU A 126 24.35 -12.97 -27.04
N ALA A 127 23.77 -12.67 -28.20
CA ALA A 127 23.63 -11.29 -28.67
C ALA A 127 22.75 -10.41 -27.74
N LEU A 128 21.80 -11.00 -27.00
CA LEU A 128 21.02 -10.29 -25.99
C LEU A 128 21.80 -10.04 -24.70
N ASP A 129 22.52 -11.04 -24.17
CA ASP A 129 23.31 -10.88 -22.95
C ASP A 129 24.53 -9.96 -23.18
N ASP A 130 25.15 -9.97 -24.38
CA ASP A 130 26.21 -9.02 -24.79
C ASP A 130 25.70 -7.57 -24.89
N LEU A 131 24.41 -7.36 -25.19
CA LEU A 131 23.78 -6.04 -25.28
C LEU A 131 23.18 -5.55 -23.95
N ASN A 132 23.22 -6.34 -22.87
CA ASN A 132 22.48 -6.04 -21.64
C ASN A 132 23.34 -5.42 -20.53
N ASP A 133 23.27 -4.08 -20.41
CA ASP A 133 23.88 -3.28 -19.34
C ASP A 133 23.22 -3.47 -17.93
N PHE A 134 22.08 -4.16 -17.79
CA PHE A 134 21.25 -4.12 -16.57
C PHE A 134 20.82 -5.50 -16.04
N SER A 135 21.58 -6.00 -15.07
CA SER A 135 21.45 -7.36 -14.49
C SER A 135 20.16 -7.66 -13.70
N ALA A 136 19.26 -6.69 -13.50
CA ALA A 136 17.95 -6.95 -12.91
C ALA A 136 16.88 -7.31 -13.96
N HIS A 137 17.11 -7.04 -15.24
CA HIS A 137 16.16 -7.31 -16.31
C HIS A 137 16.85 -8.17 -17.37
N HIS A 138 16.50 -9.46 -17.45
CA HIS A 138 17.06 -10.37 -18.44
C HIS A 138 15.95 -10.96 -19.31
N LEU A 139 16.12 -10.81 -20.62
CA LEU A 139 15.35 -11.54 -21.60
C LEU A 139 15.93 -12.96 -21.69
N ARG A 140 15.07 -13.97 -21.49
CA ARG A 140 15.42 -15.39 -21.55
C ARG A 140 14.61 -16.05 -22.65
N LEU A 141 15.32 -16.45 -23.70
CA LEU A 141 14.76 -17.11 -24.86
C LEU A 141 14.52 -18.59 -24.57
N GLN A 142 13.36 -19.09 -24.98
CA GLN A 142 13.05 -20.51 -25.06
C GLN A 142 12.48 -20.83 -26.43
N LEU A 143 12.57 -22.06 -26.89
CA LEU A 143 11.85 -22.50 -28.09
C LEU A 143 10.43 -22.88 -27.73
N SER A 144 9.50 -22.62 -28.64
CA SER A 144 8.13 -23.13 -28.53
C SER A 144 8.16 -24.66 -28.60
N GLY A 145 7.58 -25.32 -27.59
CA GLY A 145 7.52 -26.79 -27.56
C GLY A 145 6.70 -27.36 -28.73
N PRO A 146 6.89 -28.65 -29.08
CA PRO A 146 6.23 -29.28 -30.22
C PRO A 146 4.71 -29.16 -30.09
N GLN A 147 4.10 -28.51 -31.09
CA GLN A 147 2.65 -28.35 -31.19
C GLN A 147 1.96 -29.72 -31.17
N VAL A 148 0.99 -29.91 -30.28
CA VAL A 148 0.04 -31.04 -30.38
C VAL A 148 -0.72 -30.88 -31.70
N SER A 149 -0.78 -31.96 -32.49
CA SER A 149 -1.06 -31.87 -33.93
C SER A 149 -2.39 -31.18 -34.29
N PRO A 150 -2.53 -30.57 -35.49
CA PRO A 150 -3.71 -29.78 -35.91
C PRO A 150 -5.01 -30.59 -36.18
N HIS A 151 -5.26 -31.67 -35.44
CA HIS A 151 -6.33 -32.64 -35.68
C HIS A 151 -7.34 -32.71 -34.53
N THR A 152 -7.67 -31.56 -33.95
CA THR A 152 -8.89 -31.38 -33.14
C THR A 152 -9.74 -30.29 -33.82
N PRO A 153 -10.99 -30.58 -34.23
CA PRO A 153 -11.82 -29.59 -34.90
C PRO A 153 -12.18 -28.44 -33.94
N ALA A 154 -12.13 -27.20 -34.45
CA ALA A 154 -12.37 -25.99 -33.67
C ALA A 154 -13.84 -25.86 -33.24
N ASN A 155 -14.22 -26.50 -32.13
CA ASN A 155 -15.50 -26.33 -31.46
C ASN A 155 -15.46 -26.78 -29.98
N THR A 156 -14.49 -26.30 -29.21
CA THR A 156 -14.59 -26.35 -27.74
C THR A 156 -13.87 -25.14 -27.13
N SER A 157 -14.63 -24.25 -26.50
CA SER A 157 -14.05 -23.19 -25.66
C SER A 157 -13.61 -23.81 -24.33
N VAL A 158 -12.36 -24.28 -24.30
CA VAL A 158 -11.71 -24.73 -23.06
C VAL A 158 -10.87 -23.57 -22.53
N LEU A 159 -11.39 -22.90 -21.51
CA LEU A 159 -10.62 -21.98 -20.68
C LEU A 159 -9.38 -22.73 -20.15
N PRO A 160 -8.14 -22.24 -20.36
CA PRO A 160 -6.95 -22.96 -19.94
C PRO A 160 -6.93 -23.08 -18.41
N THR A 161 -7.11 -24.31 -17.91
CA THR A 161 -7.00 -24.62 -16.49
C THR A 161 -5.56 -24.42 -16.04
N ALA A 162 -5.33 -23.48 -15.14
CA ALA A 162 -4.00 -23.09 -14.68
C ALA A 162 -3.25 -24.26 -14.00
N ASN A 163 -2.40 -24.94 -14.77
CA ASN A 163 -1.39 -25.83 -14.22
C ASN A 163 -0.22 -24.99 -13.67
N GLN A 164 0.30 -25.38 -12.51
CA GLN A 164 1.21 -24.53 -11.72
C GLN A 164 2.63 -24.34 -12.32
N ASN A 165 2.87 -24.82 -13.54
CA ASN A 165 4.15 -24.77 -14.25
C ASN A 165 4.10 -23.96 -15.56
N ASP A 166 2.96 -23.40 -15.96
CA ASP A 166 2.85 -22.53 -17.13
C ASP A 166 3.41 -21.13 -16.82
N GLU A 167 4.74 -21.03 -16.78
CA GLU A 167 5.46 -19.80 -16.46
C GLU A 167 5.25 -18.73 -17.55
N GLU A 168 4.61 -17.62 -17.16
CA GLU A 168 4.03 -16.58 -18.01
C GLU A 168 4.97 -16.07 -19.11
N VAL A 169 4.64 -16.36 -20.37
CA VAL A 169 5.41 -15.92 -21.55
C VAL A 169 5.13 -14.44 -21.82
N ALA A 170 6.19 -13.62 -21.79
CA ALA A 170 6.08 -12.17 -21.95
C ALA A 170 5.89 -11.73 -23.42
N LEU A 171 6.43 -12.50 -24.37
CA LEU A 171 6.33 -12.28 -25.82
C LEU A 171 6.52 -13.60 -26.58
N LEU A 172 5.69 -13.85 -27.59
CA LEU A 172 5.91 -14.88 -28.61
C LEU A 172 6.62 -14.24 -29.82
N VAL A 173 7.76 -14.79 -30.25
CA VAL A 173 8.39 -14.43 -31.53
C VAL A 173 8.07 -15.53 -32.53
N ARG A 174 7.49 -15.20 -33.68
CA ARG A 174 7.22 -16.17 -34.76
C ARG A 174 8.11 -15.88 -35.96
N LEU A 175 8.88 -16.87 -36.40
CA LEU A 175 9.73 -16.76 -37.57
C LEU A 175 8.98 -17.19 -38.84
N LEU A 176 8.81 -16.26 -39.78
CA LEU A 176 8.12 -16.50 -41.05
C LEU A 176 9.11 -16.37 -42.23
N PRO A 177 9.20 -17.33 -43.15
CA PRO A 177 10.04 -17.18 -44.34
C PRO A 177 9.52 -16.04 -45.22
N GLY A 178 10.43 -15.20 -45.72
CA GLY A 178 10.09 -14.01 -46.52
C GLY A 178 11.22 -13.61 -47.48
N GLN A 179 10.96 -12.58 -48.29
CA GLN A 179 11.96 -12.01 -49.23
C GLN A 179 12.80 -10.88 -48.60
N THR A 180 12.33 -10.31 -47.48
CA THR A 180 12.94 -9.21 -46.73
C THR A 180 13.01 -9.57 -45.25
N THR A 181 13.91 -8.92 -44.51
CA THR A 181 13.90 -8.93 -43.04
C THR A 181 13.04 -7.78 -42.52
N GLU A 182 11.92 -8.12 -41.88
CA GLU A 182 10.95 -7.16 -41.35
C GLU A 182 10.31 -7.72 -40.08
N ALA A 183 10.10 -6.88 -39.08
CA ALA A 183 9.54 -7.25 -37.79
C ALA A 183 8.22 -6.50 -37.55
N VAL A 184 7.14 -7.24 -37.32
CA VAL A 184 5.78 -6.72 -37.19
C VAL A 184 5.19 -7.16 -35.85
N LEU A 185 4.94 -6.20 -34.97
CA LEU A 185 4.32 -6.44 -33.67
C LEU A 185 2.79 -6.47 -33.81
N GLN A 186 2.15 -7.56 -33.39
CA GLN A 186 0.71 -7.76 -33.55
C GLN A 186 -0.11 -6.83 -32.63
N PRO A 187 -1.10 -6.07 -33.14
CA PRO A 187 -1.82 -5.06 -32.33
C PRO A 187 -2.56 -5.62 -31.11
N TYR A 188 -3.09 -6.85 -31.23
CA TYR A 188 -4.02 -7.45 -30.26
C TYR A 188 -3.44 -8.66 -29.50
N SER A 189 -2.17 -9.01 -29.69
CA SER A 189 -1.52 -10.11 -28.96
C SER A 189 -0.05 -9.78 -28.68
N PRO A 190 0.58 -10.36 -27.64
CA PRO A 190 2.02 -10.22 -27.40
C PRO A 190 2.82 -11.11 -28.38
N THR A 191 2.62 -10.92 -29.69
CA THR A 191 3.28 -11.68 -30.76
C THR A 191 4.07 -10.73 -31.66
N LEU A 192 5.35 -11.03 -31.87
CA LEU A 192 6.23 -10.38 -32.83
C LEU A 192 6.47 -11.34 -34.00
N ASP A 193 5.84 -11.10 -35.13
CA ASP A 193 6.13 -11.84 -36.35
C ASP A 193 7.39 -11.25 -37.00
N ILE A 194 8.37 -12.10 -37.31
CA ILE A 194 9.64 -11.71 -37.94
C ILE A 194 9.78 -12.45 -39.26
N HIS A 195 9.72 -11.70 -40.35
CA HIS A 195 10.08 -12.18 -41.67
C HIS A 195 11.60 -12.31 -41.79
N TYR A 196 12.08 -13.43 -42.33
CA TYR A 196 13.51 -13.70 -42.54
C TYR A 196 13.76 -14.32 -43.91
N THR A 197 14.93 -14.05 -44.50
CA THR A 197 15.36 -14.77 -45.71
C THR A 197 16.13 -16.04 -45.30
N PRO A 198 15.94 -17.19 -45.97
CA PRO A 198 16.57 -18.46 -45.56
C PRO A 198 18.10 -18.40 -45.44
N ASN A 199 18.75 -17.54 -46.23
CA ASN A 199 20.21 -17.36 -46.25
C ASN A 199 20.79 -16.74 -44.96
N GLN A 200 19.95 -16.25 -44.04
CA GLN A 200 20.36 -15.58 -42.80
C GLN A 200 20.28 -16.48 -41.56
N VAL A 201 19.81 -17.73 -41.70
CA VAL A 201 19.71 -18.71 -40.61
C VAL A 201 21.13 -19.19 -40.22
N PRO A 202 21.50 -19.14 -38.92
CA PRO A 202 22.85 -19.51 -38.49
C PRO A 202 23.05 -21.02 -38.46
N THR A 203 23.80 -21.54 -39.44
CA THR A 203 24.20 -22.95 -39.52
C THR A 203 25.14 -23.39 -38.40
N SER A 204 25.73 -22.45 -37.64
CA SER A 204 26.53 -22.72 -36.44
C SER A 204 26.48 -21.55 -35.46
N ALA A 205 26.57 -21.83 -34.16
CA ALA A 205 26.49 -20.81 -33.11
C ALA A 205 27.73 -19.89 -33.01
N SER A 206 28.76 -20.13 -33.82
CA SER A 206 30.01 -19.36 -33.88
C SER A 206 30.19 -18.54 -35.17
N SER A 207 29.27 -18.64 -36.13
CA SER A 207 29.23 -17.76 -37.30
C SER A 207 28.54 -16.43 -36.99
N SER A 208 28.89 -15.37 -37.71
CA SER A 208 28.13 -14.11 -37.69
C SER A 208 26.67 -14.37 -38.06
N ALA A 209 25.75 -14.18 -37.12
CA ALA A 209 24.34 -14.56 -37.24
C ALA A 209 23.46 -13.30 -37.40
N PRO A 210 23.31 -12.74 -38.62
CA PRO A 210 22.63 -11.46 -38.81
C PRO A 210 21.16 -11.50 -38.34
N LEU A 211 20.47 -12.63 -38.53
CA LEU A 211 19.12 -12.84 -38.02
C LEU A 211 19.07 -12.79 -36.48
N ALA A 212 20.04 -13.41 -35.80
CA ALA A 212 20.12 -13.39 -34.33
C ALA A 212 20.36 -11.97 -33.79
N THR A 213 21.28 -11.21 -34.39
CA THR A 213 21.53 -9.81 -34.02
C THR A 213 20.31 -8.93 -34.30
N TYR A 214 19.59 -9.16 -35.41
CA TYR A 214 18.35 -8.46 -35.73
C TYR A 214 17.23 -8.74 -34.72
N ILE A 215 16.99 -10.01 -34.36
CA ILE A 215 16.03 -10.39 -33.32
C ILE A 215 16.42 -9.75 -31.98
N ALA A 216 17.68 -9.87 -31.55
CA ALA A 216 18.16 -9.30 -30.29
C ALA A 216 17.96 -7.77 -30.21
N THR A 217 18.20 -7.06 -31.32
CA THR A 217 18.03 -5.60 -31.42
C THR A 217 16.56 -5.21 -31.28
N ASN A 218 15.65 -5.85 -32.01
CA ASN A 218 14.21 -5.60 -31.93
C ASN A 218 13.66 -5.90 -30.52
N LEU A 219 14.07 -7.02 -29.92
CA LEU A 219 13.63 -7.39 -28.57
C LEU A 219 14.10 -6.40 -27.51
N ARG A 220 15.35 -5.92 -27.59
CA ARG A 220 15.87 -4.85 -26.72
C ARG A 220 15.04 -3.57 -26.87
N GLU A 221 14.67 -3.18 -28.08
CA GLU A 221 13.91 -1.95 -28.34
C GLU A 221 12.46 -2.03 -27.84
N ILE A 222 11.80 -3.19 -27.99
CA ILE A 222 10.47 -3.45 -27.42
C ILE A 222 10.48 -3.35 -25.88
N PHE A 223 11.51 -3.87 -25.21
CA PHE A 223 11.58 -3.86 -23.74
C PHE A 223 12.31 -2.64 -23.14
N ALA A 224 12.84 -1.72 -23.96
CA ALA A 224 13.58 -0.55 -23.48
C ALA A 224 12.76 0.38 -22.56
N GLU A 225 11.47 0.57 -22.83
CA GLU A 225 10.59 1.42 -22.00
C GLU A 225 10.30 0.75 -20.62
N GLU A 226 10.15 -0.57 -20.59
CA GLU A 226 10.04 -1.35 -19.35
C GLU A 226 11.34 -1.34 -18.56
N GLN A 227 12.47 -1.58 -19.22
CA GLN A 227 13.81 -1.55 -18.65
C GLN A 227 14.10 -0.22 -17.95
N ALA A 228 13.78 0.90 -18.62
CA ALA A 228 13.99 2.23 -18.07
C ALA A 228 13.08 2.51 -16.85
N MET A 229 11.81 2.09 -16.89
CA MET A 229 10.88 2.20 -15.75
C MET A 229 11.36 1.39 -14.53
N ILE A 230 11.79 0.14 -14.73
CA ILE A 230 12.30 -0.70 -13.64
C ILE A 230 13.60 -0.11 -13.07
N ALA A 231 14.54 0.31 -13.91
CA ALA A 231 15.78 0.93 -13.46
C ALA A 231 15.54 2.22 -12.66
N TYR A 232 14.60 3.08 -13.09
CA TYR A 232 14.22 4.29 -12.36
C TYR A 232 13.56 3.98 -11.02
N LEU A 233 12.69 2.97 -10.98
CA LEU A 233 12.00 2.50 -9.77
C LEU A 233 12.99 1.91 -8.74
N LEU A 234 14.01 1.17 -9.17
CA LEU A 234 15.08 0.70 -8.29
C LEU A 234 15.96 1.86 -7.80
N ALA A 235 16.35 2.78 -8.69
CA ALA A 235 17.22 3.92 -8.36
C ALA A 235 16.56 4.98 -7.46
N THR A 236 15.23 5.10 -7.49
CA THR A 236 14.46 6.01 -6.61
C THR A 236 13.99 5.34 -5.31
N SER A 237 14.04 4.00 -5.22
CA SER A 237 13.88 3.29 -3.95
C SER A 237 15.09 3.52 -3.02
N SER A 238 14.89 3.32 -1.72
CA SER A 238 15.93 3.49 -0.68
C SER A 238 16.97 2.36 -0.66
N SER A 239 17.47 1.95 -1.83
CA SER A 239 18.50 0.92 -1.97
C SER A 239 19.91 1.48 -1.70
N PRO A 240 20.87 0.67 -1.21
CA PRO A 240 22.25 1.11 -1.04
C PRO A 240 22.91 1.48 -2.39
N PRO A 241 23.73 2.55 -2.46
CA PRO A 241 24.31 3.06 -3.72
C PRO A 241 25.30 2.09 -4.40
N GLU A 242 25.77 1.07 -3.67
CA GLU A 242 26.57 -0.04 -4.21
C GLU A 242 25.73 -1.02 -5.08
N ARG A 243 24.40 -0.84 -5.14
CA ARG A 243 23.45 -1.71 -5.84
C ARG A 243 22.44 -0.96 -6.73
N SER A 244 22.50 0.36 -6.78
CA SER A 244 21.70 1.13 -7.75
C SER A 244 22.17 0.81 -9.18
N PRO A 245 21.26 0.71 -10.17
CA PRO A 245 21.67 0.52 -11.56
C PRO A 245 22.56 1.65 -12.08
N LYS A 246 23.29 1.35 -13.17
CA LYS A 246 23.98 2.33 -14.02
C LYS A 246 23.04 3.52 -14.25
N ALA A 247 23.50 4.74 -13.94
CA ALA A 247 22.65 5.92 -13.94
C ALA A 247 22.00 6.12 -15.33
N LEU A 248 20.67 6.25 -15.35
CA LEU A 248 19.90 6.56 -16.56
C LEU A 248 20.37 7.90 -17.15
N ALA A 249 20.25 8.02 -18.48
CA ALA A 249 20.42 9.31 -19.14
C ALA A 249 19.47 10.36 -18.51
N PRO A 250 19.95 11.59 -18.23
CA PRO A 250 19.20 12.55 -17.41
C PRO A 250 17.84 12.93 -18.02
N GLU A 251 17.76 12.99 -19.35
CA GLU A 251 16.53 13.22 -20.11
C GLU A 251 15.49 12.11 -19.88
N VAL A 252 15.91 10.84 -19.93
CA VAL A 252 15.04 9.68 -19.67
C VAL A 252 14.59 9.67 -18.21
N ALA A 253 15.49 9.97 -17.27
CA ALA A 253 15.16 10.09 -15.86
C ALA A 253 14.16 11.24 -15.58
N GLU A 254 14.29 12.38 -16.28
CA GLU A 254 13.35 13.51 -16.16
C GLU A 254 11.98 13.19 -16.78
N ALA A 255 11.95 12.50 -17.94
CA ALA A 255 10.72 12.03 -18.56
C ALA A 255 9.96 11.03 -17.65
N LEU A 256 10.68 10.07 -17.06
CA LEU A 256 10.11 9.12 -16.11
C LEU A 256 9.67 9.80 -14.80
N ALA A 257 10.41 10.81 -14.31
CA ALA A 257 9.99 11.61 -13.18
C ALA A 257 8.67 12.36 -13.46
N LYS A 258 8.56 13.04 -14.62
CA LYS A 258 7.32 13.69 -15.08
C LYS A 258 6.16 12.71 -15.24
N ARG A 259 6.40 11.50 -15.75
CA ARG A 259 5.36 10.45 -15.82
C ARG A 259 4.95 9.98 -14.42
N SER A 260 5.89 9.79 -13.50
CA SER A 260 5.61 9.36 -12.12
C SER A 260 4.73 10.35 -11.35
N THR A 261 4.94 11.66 -11.54
CA THR A 261 4.11 12.72 -10.93
C THR A 261 2.78 12.95 -11.65
N ARG A 262 2.68 12.62 -12.95
CA ARG A 262 1.41 12.55 -13.70
C ARG A 262 0.53 11.38 -13.26
N SER A 263 1.15 10.22 -13.04
CA SER A 263 0.47 8.96 -12.73
C SER A 263 -0.04 8.87 -11.29
N MET A 264 -1.17 8.18 -11.10
CA MET A 264 -1.67 7.75 -9.80
C MET A 264 -0.73 6.74 -9.14
N LYS A 265 -0.74 6.79 -7.80
CA LYS A 265 -0.26 5.66 -6.99
C LYS A 265 -1.09 4.42 -7.30
N TYR A 266 -0.46 3.25 -7.18
CA TYR A 266 -1.16 1.98 -7.38
C TYR A 266 -2.28 1.79 -6.35
N SER A 267 -3.37 1.16 -6.78
CA SER A 267 -4.46 0.69 -5.93
C SER A 267 -5.05 -0.60 -6.48
N ARG A 268 -5.54 -1.47 -5.60
CA ARG A 268 -6.28 -2.68 -6.00
C ARG A 268 -7.62 -2.33 -6.67
N THR A 269 -8.22 -1.20 -6.32
CA THR A 269 -9.49 -0.69 -6.88
C THR A 269 -9.38 0.80 -7.20
N TYR A 270 -9.97 1.24 -8.31
CA TYR A 270 -10.16 2.65 -8.66
C TYR A 270 -11.64 2.96 -8.86
N HIS A 271 -12.07 4.15 -8.42
CA HIS A 271 -13.40 4.69 -8.73
C HIS A 271 -13.29 5.56 -9.99
N LEU A 272 -14.13 5.34 -11.00
CA LEU A 272 -14.20 6.15 -12.21
C LEU A 272 -15.51 6.94 -12.22
N THR A 273 -15.44 8.27 -12.21
CA THR A 273 -16.63 9.13 -12.21
C THR A 273 -16.76 9.87 -13.53
N PHE A 274 -17.70 9.45 -14.37
CA PHE A 274 -18.01 10.11 -15.64
C PHE A 274 -19.07 11.19 -15.42
N SER A 275 -18.75 12.43 -15.78
CA SER A 275 -19.58 13.60 -15.49
C SER A 275 -19.92 14.38 -16.75
N LEU A 276 -21.21 14.65 -16.98
CA LEU A 276 -21.65 15.59 -18.02
C LEU A 276 -22.04 16.93 -17.38
N PHE A 277 -21.25 17.97 -17.66
CA PHE A 277 -21.42 19.31 -17.09
C PHE A 277 -21.91 20.28 -18.16
N THR A 278 -23.02 20.98 -17.89
CA THR A 278 -23.70 21.84 -18.87
C THR A 278 -23.91 23.25 -18.30
N PRO A 279 -23.60 24.34 -19.04
CA PRO A 279 -23.83 25.71 -18.56
C PRO A 279 -25.33 26.07 -18.51
N SER A 280 -26.19 25.30 -19.18
CA SER A 280 -27.64 25.49 -19.25
C SER A 280 -28.40 24.34 -18.57
N ALA A 281 -29.73 24.36 -18.68
CA ALA A 281 -30.64 23.34 -18.15
C ALA A 281 -30.67 22.02 -18.97
N THR A 282 -29.97 21.97 -20.11
CA THR A 282 -30.12 20.93 -21.12
C THR A 282 -28.77 20.55 -21.75
N PRO A 283 -28.54 19.28 -22.07
CA PRO A 283 -29.38 18.11 -21.79
C PRO A 283 -29.30 17.68 -20.30
N SER A 284 -30.41 17.20 -19.76
CA SER A 284 -30.50 16.68 -18.38
C SER A 284 -30.24 15.18 -18.27
N THR A 285 -30.11 14.49 -19.41
CA THR A 285 -29.84 13.05 -19.53
C THR A 285 -28.88 12.79 -20.71
N TRP A 286 -28.24 11.63 -20.73
CA TRP A 286 -27.24 11.24 -21.73
C TRP A 286 -27.15 9.71 -21.83
N ALA A 287 -26.90 9.19 -23.04
CA ALA A 287 -26.83 7.76 -23.33
C ALA A 287 -25.46 7.13 -22.99
N ILE A 288 -24.87 7.53 -21.86
CA ILE A 288 -23.50 7.15 -21.46
C ILE A 288 -23.33 5.65 -21.23
N GLU A 289 -24.35 4.95 -20.75
CA GLU A 289 -24.29 3.53 -20.41
C GLU A 289 -23.87 2.65 -21.61
N GLN A 290 -24.47 2.88 -22.78
CA GLN A 290 -24.09 2.16 -24.01
C GLN A 290 -22.66 2.49 -24.45
N ALA A 291 -22.24 3.76 -24.37
CA ALA A 291 -20.89 4.17 -24.74
C ALA A 291 -19.82 3.62 -23.78
N LEU A 292 -20.14 3.45 -22.50
CA LEU A 292 -19.27 2.79 -21.53
C LEU A 292 -19.14 1.28 -21.82
N GLU A 293 -20.24 0.61 -22.09
CA GLU A 293 -20.28 -0.84 -22.42
C GLU A 293 -19.56 -1.14 -23.75
N GLU A 294 -19.73 -0.31 -24.80
CA GLU A 294 -19.09 -0.52 -26.11
C GLU A 294 -17.60 -0.12 -26.13
N HIS A 295 -17.17 0.90 -25.35
CA HIS A 295 -15.82 1.48 -25.51
C HIS A 295 -14.93 1.41 -24.28
N MET A 296 -15.45 1.67 -23.08
CA MET A 296 -14.63 1.65 -21.87
C MET A 296 -14.48 0.24 -21.31
N LYS A 297 -15.55 -0.54 -21.27
CA LYS A 297 -15.56 -1.86 -20.61
C LYS A 297 -14.55 -2.87 -21.18
N PRO A 298 -14.35 -3.04 -22.50
CA PRO A 298 -13.33 -3.95 -23.02
C PRO A 298 -11.91 -3.57 -22.56
N LEU A 299 -11.64 -2.27 -22.36
CA LEU A 299 -10.38 -1.79 -21.78
C LEU A 299 -10.30 -2.12 -20.29
N LEU A 300 -11.35 -1.84 -19.51
CA LEU A 300 -11.38 -2.09 -18.05
C LEU A 300 -11.27 -3.58 -17.72
N ASP A 301 -11.95 -4.44 -18.47
CA ASP A 301 -11.89 -5.90 -18.31
C ASP A 301 -10.45 -6.41 -18.55
N SER A 302 -9.72 -5.83 -19.53
CA SER A 302 -8.31 -6.16 -19.76
C SER A 302 -7.37 -5.79 -18.59
N PHE A 303 -7.77 -4.84 -17.74
CA PHE A 303 -7.03 -4.46 -16.54
C PHE A 303 -7.36 -5.31 -15.30
N SER A 304 -8.38 -6.19 -15.35
CA SER A 304 -8.90 -6.92 -14.17
C SER A 304 -7.84 -7.71 -13.37
N ALA A 305 -6.80 -8.22 -14.03
CA ALA A 305 -5.67 -8.87 -13.36
C ALA A 305 -4.79 -7.90 -12.54
N ILE A 306 -4.79 -6.61 -12.90
CA ILE A 306 -3.93 -5.55 -12.34
C ILE A 306 -4.69 -4.68 -11.32
N SER A 307 -5.91 -4.25 -11.63
CA SER A 307 -6.77 -3.43 -10.76
C SER A 307 -8.24 -3.60 -11.13
N ASN A 308 -9.12 -3.53 -10.13
CA ASN A 308 -10.57 -3.47 -10.32
C ASN A 308 -11.04 -2.03 -10.52
N PHE A 309 -12.16 -1.85 -11.21
CA PHE A 309 -12.79 -0.55 -11.44
C PHE A 309 -14.28 -0.60 -11.08
N THR A 310 -14.78 0.48 -10.50
CA THR A 310 -16.22 0.74 -10.35
C THR A 310 -16.55 2.06 -11.03
N ILE A 311 -17.70 2.13 -11.70
CA ILE A 311 -18.08 3.30 -12.49
C ILE A 311 -19.30 3.98 -11.87
N ASP A 312 -19.17 5.28 -11.64
CA ASP A 312 -20.27 6.19 -11.27
C ASP A 312 -20.51 7.19 -12.41
N THR A 313 -21.77 7.55 -12.67
CA THR A 313 -22.14 8.53 -13.71
C THR A 313 -23.00 9.65 -13.15
N GLN A 314 -22.69 10.90 -13.47
CA GLN A 314 -23.42 12.08 -12.96
C GLN A 314 -23.64 13.15 -14.05
N VAL A 315 -24.70 13.95 -13.90
CA VAL A 315 -25.02 15.11 -14.74
C VAL A 315 -25.12 16.34 -13.84
N GLN A 316 -24.43 17.44 -14.17
CA GLN A 316 -24.52 18.71 -13.46
C GLN A 316 -25.02 19.81 -14.40
N LEU A 317 -26.24 20.26 -14.16
CA LEU A 317 -26.84 21.40 -14.84
C LEU A 317 -26.33 22.72 -14.26
N TYR A 318 -26.35 23.77 -15.08
CA TYR A 318 -25.89 25.13 -14.74
C TYR A 318 -24.44 25.19 -14.19
N ALA A 319 -23.58 24.28 -14.64
CA ALA A 319 -22.16 24.25 -14.30
C ALA A 319 -21.43 25.46 -14.92
N GLN A 320 -21.23 26.52 -14.15
CA GLN A 320 -20.42 27.67 -14.58
C GLN A 320 -18.93 27.34 -14.44
N THR A 321 -18.13 27.74 -15.44
CA THR A 321 -16.67 27.63 -15.45
C THR A 321 -16.03 28.74 -14.62
N GLY A 322 -14.90 28.45 -13.96
CA GLY A 322 -14.13 29.47 -13.23
C GLY A 322 -13.38 30.47 -14.14
N VAL A 323 -13.55 30.37 -15.46
CA VAL A 323 -12.80 31.07 -16.50
C VAL A 323 -13.76 31.56 -17.59
N THR A 324 -13.50 32.74 -18.17
CA THR A 324 -14.31 33.37 -19.22
C THR A 324 -13.46 33.68 -20.45
N GLY A 325 -13.83 33.12 -21.61
CA GLY A 325 -13.19 33.38 -22.91
C GLY A 325 -13.12 32.13 -23.78
N ASP A 326 -13.10 32.31 -25.09
CA ASP A 326 -13.23 31.22 -26.06
C ASP A 326 -11.98 30.33 -26.16
N VAL A 327 -10.81 30.85 -25.74
CA VAL A 327 -9.53 30.13 -25.71
C VAL A 327 -9.01 30.04 -24.27
N LEU A 328 -8.91 28.82 -23.75
CA LEU A 328 -8.37 28.49 -22.44
C LEU A 328 -6.84 28.35 -22.51
N ARG A 329 -6.12 29.15 -21.72
CA ARG A 329 -4.67 29.03 -21.61
C ARG A 329 -4.26 27.91 -20.67
N LYS A 330 -3.00 27.49 -20.77
CA LYS A 330 -2.44 26.42 -19.94
C LYS A 330 -2.53 26.69 -18.43
N GLU A 331 -2.37 27.94 -18.00
CA GLU A 331 -2.55 28.36 -16.61
C GLU A 331 -4.01 28.20 -16.12
N ASP A 332 -4.98 28.45 -17.00
CA ASP A 332 -6.41 28.48 -16.70
C ASP A 332 -7.05 27.07 -16.64
N LEU A 333 -6.41 26.05 -17.22
CA LEU A 333 -6.91 24.66 -17.25
C LEU A 333 -7.20 24.04 -15.87
N SER A 334 -6.53 24.54 -14.82
CA SER A 334 -6.80 24.16 -13.44
C SER A 334 -7.84 25.06 -12.75
N GLY A 335 -8.00 26.31 -13.20
CA GLY A 335 -9.04 27.24 -12.76
C GLY A 335 -10.41 26.98 -13.39
N PHE A 336 -10.45 26.29 -14.54
CA PHE A 336 -11.66 25.83 -15.20
C PHE A 336 -12.56 25.01 -14.25
N ILE A 337 -11.96 24.18 -13.39
CA ILE A 337 -12.68 23.32 -12.46
C ILE A 337 -13.11 24.09 -11.21
N ASN A 338 -14.41 24.39 -11.12
CA ASN A 338 -14.98 25.05 -9.94
C ASN A 338 -15.20 24.04 -8.79
N HIS A 339 -14.10 23.68 -8.11
CA HIS A 339 -14.10 22.82 -6.93
C HIS A 339 -14.94 23.33 -5.74
N ALA A 340 -15.45 24.56 -5.77
CA ALA A 340 -16.32 25.12 -4.72
C ALA A 340 -17.81 24.89 -4.99
N GLU A 341 -18.21 24.72 -6.25
CA GLU A 341 -19.62 24.61 -6.67
C GLU A 341 -19.97 23.24 -7.26
N TRP A 342 -19.01 22.55 -7.89
CA TRP A 342 -19.25 21.28 -8.56
C TRP A 342 -19.20 20.10 -7.57
N PRO A 343 -20.31 19.37 -7.33
CA PRO A 343 -20.36 18.26 -6.38
C PRO A 343 -19.73 17.01 -7.01
N LEU A 344 -18.40 16.96 -7.04
CA LEU A 344 -17.66 15.76 -7.44
C LEU A 344 -17.95 14.61 -6.46
N SER A 345 -18.35 13.45 -6.99
CA SER A 345 -18.66 12.27 -6.19
C SER A 345 -17.45 11.86 -5.32
N PRO A 346 -17.61 11.74 -3.99
CA PRO A 346 -16.51 11.43 -3.08
C PRO A 346 -16.02 9.99 -3.24
N SER A 347 -14.77 9.71 -2.89
CA SER A 347 -14.19 8.37 -2.94
C SER A 347 -14.94 7.38 -2.05
N ILE A 348 -15.69 6.48 -2.68
CA ILE A 348 -16.35 5.35 -2.02
C ILE A 348 -15.25 4.40 -1.50
N GLY A 349 -15.47 3.78 -0.33
CA GLY A 349 -14.57 2.77 0.23
C GLY A 349 -13.14 3.21 0.59
N GLY A 350 -12.75 4.46 0.33
CA GLY A 350 -11.39 4.97 0.51
C GLY A 350 -10.41 4.73 -0.65
N ALA A 351 -10.88 4.14 -1.76
CA ALA A 351 -10.06 3.97 -2.96
C ALA A 351 -9.99 5.26 -3.81
N PRO A 352 -8.89 5.48 -4.58
CA PRO A 352 -8.71 6.71 -5.35
C PRO A 352 -9.72 6.86 -6.50
N THR A 353 -10.29 8.05 -6.63
CA THR A 353 -11.21 8.43 -7.71
C THR A 353 -10.46 9.08 -8.89
N LEU A 354 -10.84 8.70 -10.11
CA LEU A 354 -10.47 9.35 -11.37
C LEU A 354 -11.72 10.00 -11.98
N ASN A 355 -11.59 11.26 -12.35
CA ASN A 355 -12.71 12.08 -12.82
C ASN A 355 -12.62 12.27 -14.34
N PHE A 356 -13.69 11.94 -15.06
CA PHE A 356 -13.77 12.12 -16.52
C PHE A 356 -14.94 13.05 -16.83
N ILE A 357 -14.64 14.29 -17.19
CA ILE A 357 -15.64 15.34 -17.37
C ILE A 357 -15.80 15.67 -18.85
N ILE A 358 -17.02 15.55 -19.37
CA ILE A 358 -17.45 16.18 -20.61
C ILE A 358 -18.14 17.49 -20.23
N TYR A 359 -17.62 18.61 -20.72
CA TYR A 359 -18.25 19.92 -20.59
C TYR A 359 -18.85 20.35 -21.93
N ILE A 360 -20.10 20.82 -21.92
CA ILE A 360 -20.75 21.29 -23.15
C ILE A 360 -20.41 22.76 -23.42
N GLY A 361 -19.75 22.99 -24.55
CA GLY A 361 -19.43 24.33 -25.03
C GLY A 361 -18.47 24.31 -26.23
N ASP A 362 -18.19 25.51 -26.77
CA ASP A 362 -17.39 25.70 -27.97
C ASP A 362 -15.92 26.10 -27.70
N MET A 363 -15.55 26.27 -26.42
CA MET A 363 -14.23 26.71 -25.99
C MET A 363 -13.11 25.73 -26.41
N GLU A 364 -11.95 26.27 -26.78
CA GLU A 364 -10.77 25.47 -27.16
C GLU A 364 -9.59 25.75 -26.22
N VAL A 365 -8.67 24.80 -26.08
CA VAL A 365 -7.40 25.01 -25.36
C VAL A 365 -6.37 25.62 -26.31
N GLU A 366 -5.51 26.48 -25.78
CA GLU A 366 -4.33 27.02 -26.45
C GLU A 366 -3.52 25.90 -27.16
N GLY A 367 -3.48 25.96 -28.50
CA GLY A 367 -2.99 24.88 -29.37
C GLY A 367 -4.07 24.13 -30.16
N GLY A 368 -5.35 24.49 -30.00
CA GLY A 368 -6.48 23.93 -30.77
C GLY A 368 -6.96 22.55 -30.29
N SER A 369 -6.53 22.10 -29.10
CA SER A 369 -7.06 20.85 -28.52
C SER A 369 -8.34 21.12 -27.73
N LYS A 370 -9.28 20.17 -27.75
CA LYS A 370 -10.53 20.23 -26.96
C LYS A 370 -10.51 19.32 -25.73
N SER A 371 -9.33 18.88 -25.31
CA SER A 371 -9.17 17.98 -24.17
C SER A 371 -7.82 18.13 -23.48
N TRP A 372 -7.79 17.86 -22.18
CA TRP A 372 -6.57 17.84 -21.38
C TRP A 372 -6.65 16.84 -20.22
N LEU A 373 -5.47 16.45 -19.71
CA LEU A 373 -5.33 15.64 -18.51
C LEU A 373 -4.87 16.51 -17.34
N ILE A 374 -5.45 16.28 -16.16
CA ILE A 374 -4.95 16.83 -14.89
C ILE A 374 -4.25 15.70 -14.11
N PRO A 375 -2.94 15.84 -13.82
CA PRO A 375 -2.15 14.90 -13.03
C PRO A 375 -2.86 14.40 -11.77
N GLN A 376 -2.81 13.09 -11.53
CA GLN A 376 -3.35 12.44 -10.32
C GLN A 376 -4.82 12.78 -10.00
N TRP A 377 -5.63 13.15 -11.00
CA TRP A 377 -7.03 13.53 -10.79
C TRP A 377 -7.99 13.02 -11.86
N GLY A 378 -7.65 13.13 -13.15
CA GLY A 378 -8.63 12.88 -14.20
C GLY A 378 -8.34 13.57 -15.54
N GLY A 379 -9.35 13.61 -16.41
CA GLY A 379 -9.30 14.30 -17.70
C GLY A 379 -10.59 15.06 -18.01
N VAL A 380 -10.46 16.14 -18.78
CA VAL A 380 -11.57 17.01 -19.19
C VAL A 380 -11.61 17.08 -20.71
N ILE A 381 -12.82 17.09 -21.27
CA ILE A 381 -13.12 17.22 -22.71
C ILE A 381 -14.20 18.28 -22.86
N ILE A 382 -14.04 19.17 -23.84
CA ILE A 382 -15.04 20.15 -24.25
C ILE A 382 -15.60 19.73 -25.60
N GLN A 383 -16.92 19.66 -25.74
CA GLN A 383 -17.59 19.36 -27.00
C GLN A 383 -18.93 20.08 -27.11
N PRO A 384 -19.37 20.49 -28.31
CA PRO A 384 -20.61 21.26 -28.48
C PRO A 384 -21.88 20.44 -28.29
N ASN A 385 -21.81 19.10 -28.42
CA ASN A 385 -22.95 18.20 -28.46
C ASN A 385 -22.55 16.81 -27.91
N ILE A 386 -23.53 16.01 -27.49
CA ILE A 386 -23.36 14.66 -26.92
C ILE A 386 -23.85 13.51 -27.81
N ASP A 387 -24.34 13.80 -29.03
CA ASP A 387 -24.86 12.80 -29.98
C ASP A 387 -23.86 11.67 -30.31
N ASP A 388 -22.56 11.98 -30.31
CA ASP A 388 -21.49 10.96 -30.39
C ASP A 388 -20.54 11.09 -29.18
N LEU A 389 -20.47 10.01 -28.39
CA LEU A 389 -19.59 9.87 -27.24
C LEU A 389 -18.31 9.08 -27.56
N ARG A 390 -18.19 8.49 -28.76
CA ARG A 390 -17.03 7.67 -29.18
C ARG A 390 -15.70 8.44 -29.12
N PRO A 391 -15.57 9.69 -29.61
CA PRO A 391 -14.33 10.46 -29.49
C PRO A 391 -13.96 10.74 -28.02
N ALA A 392 -14.97 10.98 -27.17
CA ALA A 392 -14.77 11.21 -25.76
C ALA A 392 -14.28 9.95 -25.02
N MET A 393 -14.90 8.79 -25.26
CA MET A 393 -14.49 7.52 -24.63
C MET A 393 -13.10 7.07 -25.08
N LEU A 394 -12.73 7.26 -26.35
CA LEU A 394 -11.36 6.99 -26.84
C LEU A 394 -10.33 7.94 -26.21
N THR A 395 -10.68 9.21 -26.02
CA THR A 395 -9.83 10.18 -25.33
C THR A 395 -9.70 9.86 -23.84
N PHE A 396 -10.79 9.51 -23.16
CA PHE A 396 -10.76 9.06 -21.76
C PHE A 396 -10.01 7.73 -21.58
N SER A 397 -10.04 6.83 -22.56
CA SER A 397 -9.20 5.62 -22.58
C SER A 397 -7.71 5.96 -22.55
N ASN A 398 -7.26 6.87 -23.43
CA ASN A 398 -5.87 7.35 -23.44
C ASN A 398 -5.50 8.10 -22.15
N HIS A 399 -6.43 8.90 -21.61
CA HIS A 399 -6.25 9.57 -20.31
C HIS A 399 -6.12 8.58 -19.15
N LEU A 400 -6.95 7.53 -19.10
CA LEU A 400 -6.90 6.47 -18.09
C LEU A 400 -5.56 5.72 -18.14
N LEU A 401 -5.09 5.36 -19.35
CA LEU A 401 -3.80 4.71 -19.54
C LEU A 401 -2.64 5.56 -19.03
N ALA A 402 -2.67 6.87 -19.29
CA ALA A 402 -1.68 7.83 -18.78
C ALA A 402 -1.76 8.04 -17.25
N LEU A 403 -2.97 8.01 -16.67
CA LEU A 403 -3.19 8.11 -15.21
C LEU A 403 -2.74 6.85 -14.47
N ILE A 404 -2.97 5.66 -15.04
CA ILE A 404 -2.46 4.39 -14.51
C ILE A 404 -0.93 4.29 -14.70
N GLY A 405 -0.35 5.10 -15.58
CA GLY A 405 1.10 5.16 -15.82
C GLY A 405 1.61 4.09 -16.79
N ALA A 406 0.77 3.64 -17.72
CA ALA A 406 1.17 2.69 -18.76
C ALA A 406 2.32 3.24 -19.63
N PRO A 407 3.22 2.39 -20.17
CA PRO A 407 4.13 2.80 -21.24
C PRO A 407 3.34 3.38 -22.42
N GLU A 408 3.94 4.26 -23.21
CA GLU A 408 3.26 4.97 -24.30
C GLU A 408 3.56 4.37 -25.69
N SER A 409 4.65 3.59 -25.85
CA SER A 409 5.09 3.06 -27.15
C SER A 409 4.54 1.68 -27.56
N LEU A 410 3.92 0.94 -26.64
CA LEU A 410 3.63 -0.51 -26.79
C LEU A 410 2.16 -0.85 -27.12
N THR A 411 1.95 -2.04 -27.68
CA THR A 411 0.61 -2.64 -27.87
C THR A 411 -0.04 -2.96 -26.52
N LEU A 412 -1.38 -2.89 -26.43
CA LEU A 412 -2.10 -3.00 -25.14
C LEU A 412 -1.69 -4.21 -24.28
N PRO A 413 -1.53 -5.45 -24.80
CA PRO A 413 -1.10 -6.60 -23.99
C PRO A 413 0.29 -6.39 -23.37
N LEU A 414 1.25 -5.83 -24.12
CA LEU A 414 2.58 -5.52 -23.60
C LEU A 414 2.54 -4.39 -22.58
N ARG A 415 1.70 -3.35 -22.78
CA ARG A 415 1.50 -2.28 -21.77
C ARG A 415 1.00 -2.84 -20.44
N LEU A 416 0.06 -3.79 -20.48
CA LEU A 416 -0.48 -4.48 -19.31
C LEU A 416 0.59 -5.35 -18.64
N ASN A 417 1.32 -6.16 -19.40
CA ASN A 417 2.38 -7.03 -18.89
C ASN A 417 3.51 -6.22 -18.23
N THR A 418 3.93 -5.11 -18.84
CA THR A 418 4.88 -4.15 -18.25
C THR A 418 4.35 -3.56 -16.95
N LEU A 419 3.08 -3.14 -16.92
CA LEU A 419 2.45 -2.62 -15.70
C LEU A 419 2.41 -3.65 -14.58
N THR A 420 2.05 -4.91 -14.85
CA THR A 420 2.05 -6.00 -13.85
C THR A 420 3.40 -6.08 -13.12
N ARG A 421 4.51 -6.05 -13.88
CA ARG A 421 5.88 -6.14 -13.34
C ARG A 421 6.35 -4.87 -12.64
N VAL A 422 6.07 -3.69 -13.21
CA VAL A 422 6.41 -2.40 -12.58
C VAL A 422 5.61 -2.19 -11.28
N ARG A 423 4.36 -2.67 -11.20
CA ARG A 423 3.54 -2.61 -9.99
C ARG A 423 3.91 -3.68 -8.96
N SER A 424 4.28 -4.91 -9.35
CA SER A 424 4.78 -5.92 -8.41
C SER A 424 6.09 -5.46 -7.73
N ALA A 425 7.01 -4.90 -8.52
CA ALA A 425 8.25 -4.29 -8.04
C ALA A 425 7.99 -3.13 -7.05
N GLY A 426 7.11 -2.20 -7.43
CA GLY A 426 6.79 -1.02 -6.60
C GLY A 426 6.13 -1.38 -5.27
N LEU A 427 5.25 -2.39 -5.26
CA LEU A 427 4.62 -2.90 -4.04
C LEU A 427 5.63 -3.63 -3.13
N LEU A 428 6.50 -4.48 -3.68
CA LEU A 428 7.55 -5.19 -2.93
C LEU A 428 8.45 -4.19 -2.19
N LEU A 429 8.93 -3.15 -2.88
CA LEU A 429 9.81 -2.12 -2.30
C LEU A 429 9.07 -1.19 -1.32
N LYS A 430 7.78 -0.93 -1.52
CA LYS A 430 6.96 -0.20 -0.55
C LYS A 430 6.79 -1.02 0.73
N ALA A 431 6.42 -2.29 0.61
CA ALA A 431 6.23 -3.20 1.74
C ALA A 431 7.52 -3.39 2.57
N SER A 432 8.67 -3.61 1.90
CA SER A 432 9.96 -3.75 2.60
C SER A 432 10.41 -2.46 3.29
N SER A 433 10.19 -1.29 2.66
CA SER A 433 10.46 0.02 3.27
C SER A 433 9.56 0.29 4.49
N THR A 434 8.28 -0.12 4.45
CA THR A 434 7.36 -0.08 5.59
C THR A 434 7.83 -1.00 6.73
N LEU A 435 8.27 -2.23 6.44
CA LEU A 435 8.86 -3.12 7.46
C LEU A 435 10.12 -2.51 8.11
N GLY A 436 11.04 -1.96 7.32
CA GLY A 436 12.22 -1.28 7.85
C GLY A 436 11.87 -0.07 8.72
N SER A 437 10.83 0.67 8.35
CA SER A 437 10.31 1.79 9.13
C SER A 437 9.71 1.32 10.46
N LEU A 438 8.98 0.20 10.46
CA LEU A 438 8.46 -0.44 11.68
C LEU A 438 9.58 -0.99 12.59
N ALA A 439 10.62 -1.63 12.02
CA ALA A 439 11.76 -2.12 12.77
C ALA A 439 12.53 -0.95 13.45
N ARG A 440 12.77 0.14 12.71
CA ARG A 440 13.41 1.36 13.24
C ARG A 440 12.56 2.02 14.34
N LEU A 441 11.23 2.04 14.20
CA LEU A 441 10.30 2.53 15.22
C LEU A 441 10.34 1.70 16.51
N THR A 442 10.30 0.37 16.40
CA THR A 442 10.26 -0.54 17.57
C THR A 442 11.59 -0.64 18.32
N LEU A 443 12.71 -0.33 17.67
CA LEU A 443 14.01 -0.07 18.31
C LEU A 443 14.04 1.28 19.02
N ALA A 444 13.49 2.34 18.41
CA ALA A 444 13.50 3.70 18.97
C ALA A 444 12.54 3.88 20.17
N LEU A 445 11.46 3.09 20.25
CA LEU A 445 10.43 3.17 21.30
C LEU A 445 10.35 1.88 22.13
N PRO A 446 11.34 1.57 22.97
CA PRO A 446 11.41 0.28 23.67
C PRO A 446 10.29 0.07 24.70
N SER A 447 9.63 1.12 25.16
CA SER A 447 8.55 1.09 26.16
C SER A 447 7.14 1.00 25.57
N ILE A 448 7.00 0.69 24.28
CA ILE A 448 5.69 0.60 23.60
C ILE A 448 5.16 -0.84 23.55
N SER A 449 3.86 -1.02 23.69
CA SER A 449 3.18 -2.30 23.52
C SER A 449 3.19 -2.72 22.04
N ILE A 450 3.61 -3.96 21.76
CA ILE A 450 3.50 -4.55 20.41
C ILE A 450 2.46 -5.68 20.51
N PRO A 451 1.24 -5.51 19.95
CA PRO A 451 0.20 -6.53 20.00
C PRO A 451 0.50 -7.66 18.99
N ARG A 452 -0.15 -8.81 19.17
CA ARG A 452 0.05 -9.98 18.29
C ARG A 452 -0.30 -9.69 16.84
N SER A 453 -1.35 -8.90 16.56
CA SER A 453 -1.74 -8.49 15.20
C SER A 453 -0.61 -7.81 14.41
N VAL A 454 0.32 -7.13 15.07
CA VAL A 454 1.51 -6.54 14.43
C VAL A 454 2.56 -7.62 14.11
N ALA A 455 2.77 -8.58 15.01
CA ALA A 455 3.68 -9.72 14.74
C ALA A 455 3.14 -10.64 13.65
N ASP A 456 1.85 -10.98 13.71
CA ASP A 456 1.13 -11.77 12.70
C ASP A 456 1.16 -11.06 11.33
N GLY A 457 0.99 -9.74 11.32
CA GLY A 457 1.12 -8.90 10.12
C GLY A 457 2.54 -8.88 9.56
N VAL A 458 3.56 -8.78 10.42
CA VAL A 458 4.98 -8.86 10.00
C VAL A 458 5.34 -10.23 9.43
N SER A 459 4.92 -11.34 10.07
CA SER A 459 5.19 -12.69 9.53
C SER A 459 4.47 -12.93 8.20
N THR A 460 3.22 -12.46 8.08
CA THR A 460 2.45 -12.49 6.82
C THR A 460 3.18 -11.69 5.73
N THR A 461 3.66 -10.48 6.07
CA THR A 461 4.41 -9.63 5.14
C THR A 461 5.68 -10.32 4.65
N LEU A 462 6.47 -10.91 5.55
CA LEU A 462 7.74 -11.56 5.20
C LEU A 462 7.54 -12.77 4.27
N ALA A 463 6.55 -13.62 4.56
CA ALA A 463 6.24 -14.79 3.73
C ALA A 463 5.76 -14.39 2.32
N HIS A 464 4.88 -13.38 2.21
CA HIS A 464 4.43 -12.89 0.91
C HIS A 464 5.48 -12.03 0.18
N LEU A 465 6.40 -11.38 0.88
CA LEU A 465 7.57 -10.72 0.27
C LEU A 465 8.51 -11.74 -0.41
N GLU A 466 8.78 -12.88 0.26
CA GLU A 466 9.60 -13.96 -0.30
C GLU A 466 8.94 -14.57 -1.54
N ALA A 467 7.65 -14.90 -1.46
CA ALA A 467 6.87 -15.39 -2.60
C ALA A 467 6.78 -14.36 -3.75
N ALA A 468 6.60 -13.07 -3.43
CA ALA A 468 6.59 -12.00 -4.42
C ALA A 468 7.94 -11.85 -5.13
N CYS A 469 9.06 -11.93 -4.40
CA CYS A 469 10.42 -11.84 -4.95
C CYS A 469 10.69 -12.93 -5.98
N GLY A 470 10.29 -14.18 -5.69
CA GLY A 470 10.40 -15.29 -6.65
C GLY A 470 9.45 -15.18 -7.86
N GLY A 471 8.30 -14.53 -7.70
CA GLY A 471 7.25 -14.43 -8.72
C GLY A 471 7.19 -13.12 -9.52
N LEU A 472 8.18 -12.22 -9.38
CA LEU A 472 8.13 -10.82 -9.84
C LEU A 472 7.69 -10.60 -11.31
N GLY A 473 7.95 -11.56 -12.20
CA GLY A 473 7.70 -11.46 -13.65
C GLY A 473 6.23 -11.52 -14.08
N GLY A 474 5.32 -11.97 -13.22
CA GLY A 474 3.93 -12.27 -13.59
C GLY A 474 2.87 -12.00 -12.51
N VAL A 475 1.62 -12.34 -12.81
CA VAL A 475 0.44 -11.98 -11.98
C VAL A 475 0.52 -12.55 -10.55
N ALA A 476 1.11 -13.74 -10.37
CA ALA A 476 1.30 -14.35 -9.05
C ALA A 476 2.23 -13.53 -8.13
N GLY A 477 3.28 -12.89 -8.67
CA GLY A 477 4.13 -11.98 -7.91
C GLY A 477 3.38 -10.70 -7.52
N LEU A 478 2.50 -10.20 -8.38
CA LEU A 478 1.67 -9.02 -8.10
C LEU A 478 0.68 -9.27 -6.96
N GLU A 479 -0.04 -10.41 -6.91
CA GLU A 479 -0.95 -10.69 -5.80
C GLU A 479 -0.21 -10.88 -4.47
N ASN A 480 0.93 -11.58 -4.45
CA ASN A 480 1.76 -11.68 -3.25
C ASN A 480 2.27 -10.31 -2.79
N ALA A 481 2.71 -9.45 -3.71
CA ALA A 481 3.15 -8.09 -3.38
C ALA A 481 2.01 -7.21 -2.83
N ARG A 482 0.76 -7.37 -3.30
CA ARG A 482 -0.43 -6.72 -2.73
C ARG A 482 -0.66 -7.17 -1.27
N VAL A 483 -0.66 -8.47 -1.01
CA VAL A 483 -0.92 -9.00 0.35
C VAL A 483 0.19 -8.61 1.33
N ALA A 484 1.45 -8.62 0.88
CA ALA A 484 2.57 -8.12 1.66
C ALA A 484 2.42 -6.62 2.00
N GLU A 485 2.07 -5.78 1.02
CA GLU A 485 1.93 -4.35 1.24
C GLU A 485 0.75 -3.99 2.15
N GLU A 486 -0.40 -4.64 1.97
CA GLU A 486 -1.57 -4.44 2.84
C GLU A 486 -1.28 -4.92 4.28
N ALA A 487 -0.59 -6.06 4.44
CA ALA A 487 -0.17 -6.56 5.75
C ALA A 487 0.86 -5.63 6.42
N ALA A 488 1.80 -5.05 5.66
CA ALA A 488 2.80 -4.12 6.15
C ALA A 488 2.17 -2.79 6.62
N GLU A 489 1.29 -2.19 5.81
CA GLU A 489 0.59 -0.97 6.21
C GLU A 489 -0.36 -1.23 7.39
N ARG A 490 -1.07 -2.37 7.41
CA ARG A 490 -1.93 -2.75 8.54
C ARG A 490 -1.13 -2.94 9.83
N ALA A 491 0.07 -3.54 9.77
CA ALA A 491 0.96 -3.70 10.93
C ALA A 491 1.59 -2.37 11.38
N PHE A 492 1.89 -1.45 10.46
CA PHE A 492 2.46 -0.14 10.78
C PHE A 492 1.44 0.86 11.33
N PHE A 493 0.21 0.84 10.80
CA PHE A 493 -0.90 1.72 11.20
C PHE A 493 -1.90 1.06 12.17
N GLU A 494 -1.62 -0.16 12.66
CA GLU A 494 -2.44 -0.81 13.69
C GLU A 494 -2.65 0.14 14.86
N LYS A 495 -3.92 0.35 15.21
CA LYS A 495 -4.28 1.47 16.05
C LYS A 495 -3.84 1.18 17.49
N MET A 496 -2.70 1.75 17.91
CA MET A 496 -2.15 1.70 19.29
C MET A 496 -3.02 2.41 20.35
N SER A 497 -4.33 2.49 20.15
CA SER A 497 -5.32 2.65 21.21
C SER A 497 -5.66 1.26 21.77
N PRO A 498 -5.84 1.09 23.10
CA PRO A 498 -6.20 -0.20 23.67
C PRO A 498 -7.63 -0.60 23.29
N LYS A 499 -7.81 -1.22 22.12
CA LYS A 499 -8.95 -2.09 21.82
C LYS A 499 -8.78 -3.35 22.64
N ASN A 500 -9.41 -3.38 23.82
CA ASN A 500 -9.57 -4.51 24.73
C ASN A 500 -8.34 -5.42 24.86
N GLN A 501 -7.58 -5.24 25.96
CA GLN A 501 -6.79 -6.36 26.48
C GLN A 501 -7.74 -7.57 26.61
N SER A 502 -7.40 -8.67 25.96
CA SER A 502 -8.11 -9.93 26.16
C SER A 502 -7.88 -10.38 27.60
N GLU A 503 -8.97 -10.42 28.36
CA GLU A 503 -8.99 -10.92 29.73
C GLU A 503 -8.40 -12.35 29.75
N PRO A 504 -7.43 -12.65 30.64
CA PRO A 504 -6.79 -13.96 30.66
C PRO A 504 -7.81 -15.02 31.04
N GLU A 505 -8.07 -15.95 30.12
CA GLU A 505 -9.13 -16.96 30.25
C GLU A 505 -8.87 -17.92 31.43
N ILE A 506 -9.51 -17.66 32.56
CA ILE A 506 -9.46 -18.53 33.74
C ILE A 506 -10.34 -19.76 33.46
N PRO A 507 -9.79 -21.00 33.44
CA PRO A 507 -10.54 -22.19 33.08
C PRO A 507 -11.45 -22.62 34.24
N GLY A 508 -12.68 -22.11 34.31
CA GLY A 508 -13.58 -22.46 35.42
C GLY A 508 -15.02 -21.95 35.46
N THR A 509 -15.50 -21.13 34.50
CA THR A 509 -16.82 -20.47 34.64
C THR A 509 -17.75 -20.78 33.47
N LYS A 510 -18.83 -21.53 33.71
CA LYS A 510 -19.87 -21.81 32.70
C LYS A 510 -20.69 -20.54 32.42
N GLN A 511 -20.65 -20.03 31.19
CA GLN A 511 -21.64 -19.05 30.73
C GLN A 511 -23.02 -19.71 30.60
N PRO A 512 -24.13 -19.01 30.92
CA PRO A 512 -25.46 -19.46 30.56
C PRO A 512 -25.66 -19.37 29.03
N PRO A 513 -26.50 -20.23 28.42
CA PRO A 513 -26.72 -20.21 26.99
C PRO A 513 -27.39 -18.91 26.53
N LYS A 514 -26.88 -18.32 25.45
CA LYS A 514 -27.58 -17.24 24.74
C LYS A 514 -28.84 -17.79 24.08
N PHE A 515 -29.97 -17.15 24.30
CA PHE A 515 -31.18 -17.41 23.52
C PHE A 515 -30.98 -16.97 22.05
N PRO A 516 -31.56 -17.69 21.07
CA PRO A 516 -31.61 -17.23 19.69
C PRO A 516 -32.57 -16.03 19.55
N PRO A 517 -32.39 -15.17 18.53
CA PRO A 517 -33.36 -14.12 18.22
C PRO A 517 -34.70 -14.72 17.74
N PRO A 518 -35.84 -14.04 17.95
CA PRO A 518 -37.14 -14.50 17.47
C PRO A 518 -37.21 -14.46 15.93
N PRO A 519 -37.96 -15.38 15.30
CA PRO A 519 -38.14 -15.38 13.85
C PRO A 519 -38.97 -14.19 13.37
N SER A 520 -38.64 -13.67 12.18
CA SER A 520 -39.38 -12.61 11.50
C SER A 520 -40.79 -13.06 11.08
N SER A 521 -41.77 -12.18 11.24
CA SER A 521 -43.15 -12.40 10.80
C SER A 521 -43.28 -12.59 9.28
N PRO A 522 -44.17 -13.48 8.79
CA PRO A 522 -44.42 -13.65 7.36
C PRO A 522 -45.17 -12.45 6.75
N PRO A 523 -45.06 -12.22 5.43
CA PRO A 523 -45.81 -11.18 4.73
C PRO A 523 -47.31 -11.51 4.62
N PRO A 524 -48.19 -10.50 4.45
CA PRO A 524 -49.62 -10.71 4.29
C PRO A 524 -49.97 -11.34 2.92
N PRO A 525 -51.07 -12.11 2.83
CA PRO A 525 -51.51 -12.73 1.58
C PRO A 525 -52.15 -11.73 0.60
N PRO A 526 -52.10 -11.99 -0.72
CA PRO A 526 -52.73 -11.14 -1.73
C PRO A 526 -54.26 -11.22 -1.71
N THR A 527 -54.93 -10.11 -2.03
CA THR A 527 -56.39 -10.02 -2.18
C THR A 527 -56.89 -10.69 -3.47
N PRO A 528 -58.13 -11.25 -3.48
CA PRO A 528 -58.67 -11.95 -4.64
C PRO A 528 -59.20 -10.98 -5.73
N PRO A 529 -59.11 -11.34 -7.02
CA PRO A 529 -59.63 -10.53 -8.11
C PRO A 529 -61.16 -10.64 -8.27
N ILE A 530 -61.81 -9.52 -8.61
CA ILE A 530 -63.25 -9.47 -8.92
C ILE A 530 -63.50 -9.99 -10.34
N ARG A 531 -64.58 -10.76 -10.53
CA ARG A 531 -64.95 -11.38 -11.81
C ARG A 531 -65.86 -10.50 -12.68
N THR A 532 -65.38 -10.17 -13.88
CA THR A 532 -66.09 -10.19 -15.20
C THR A 532 -67.38 -9.35 -15.40
N PRO A 533 -67.66 -8.89 -16.64
CA PRO A 533 -68.46 -9.74 -17.53
C PRO A 533 -67.86 -10.03 -18.92
N THR A 534 -68.34 -11.14 -19.47
CA THR A 534 -68.16 -11.77 -20.78
C THR A 534 -68.38 -10.90 -22.03
N THR A 535 -67.71 -11.30 -23.13
CA THR A 535 -68.33 -11.52 -24.46
C THR A 535 -67.75 -12.80 -25.10
N THR A 536 -68.54 -13.52 -25.90
CA THR A 536 -68.24 -14.80 -26.59
C THR A 536 -67.22 -14.63 -27.74
N THR A 537 -66.64 -15.68 -28.37
CA THR A 537 -67.32 -16.52 -29.39
C THR A 537 -66.48 -17.76 -29.79
N HIS A 538 -67.15 -18.91 -29.96
CA HIS A 538 -66.81 -20.20 -30.62
C HIS A 538 -65.39 -20.79 -30.76
N LYS A 539 -65.35 -22.11 -30.47
CA LYS A 539 -64.46 -23.15 -31.04
C LYS A 539 -65.30 -24.02 -32.02
N PRO A 540 -64.68 -24.88 -32.87
CA PRO A 540 -64.61 -26.31 -32.51
C PRO A 540 -63.28 -27.04 -32.88
N GLN A 541 -63.21 -28.31 -32.47
CA GLN A 541 -62.14 -29.33 -32.65
C GLN A 541 -62.88 -30.66 -33.05
N PRO A 542 -62.42 -31.92 -32.84
CA PRO A 542 -61.15 -32.52 -32.36
C PRO A 542 -60.38 -33.07 -33.61
N PRO A 543 -60.00 -34.36 -33.79
CA PRO A 543 -59.45 -35.43 -32.94
C PRO A 543 -58.04 -35.90 -33.48
N HIS A 544 -57.39 -37.04 -33.19
CA HIS A 544 -57.62 -38.25 -32.36
C HIS A 544 -56.37 -38.59 -31.49
N SER A 545 -56.51 -39.55 -30.56
CA SER A 545 -55.52 -40.13 -29.61
C SER A 545 -55.63 -41.70 -29.66
N PRO A 546 -55.21 -42.60 -28.71
CA PRO A 546 -54.57 -42.47 -27.37
C PRO A 546 -53.50 -43.55 -26.94
N GLY A 547 -53.07 -43.51 -25.66
CA GLY A 547 -52.45 -44.60 -24.83
C GLY A 547 -50.91 -44.78 -24.92
N ASP A 548 -50.15 -45.36 -23.95
CA ASP A 548 -50.28 -45.69 -22.50
C ASP A 548 -48.87 -46.18 -21.99
N THR A 549 -48.48 -46.63 -20.76
CA THR A 549 -49.09 -47.00 -19.45
C THR A 549 -48.08 -46.77 -18.26
N LEU A 550 -48.37 -47.23 -17.02
CA LEU A 550 -47.46 -47.39 -15.85
C LEU A 550 -47.20 -48.92 -15.55
N PRO A 551 -46.38 -49.44 -14.55
CA PRO A 551 -46.24 -48.98 -13.15
C PRO A 551 -44.92 -49.25 -12.32
N HIS A 552 -44.87 -48.65 -11.12
CA HIS A 552 -44.24 -49.03 -9.81
C HIS A 552 -42.99 -49.96 -9.65
N ARG A 553 -42.03 -49.50 -8.80
CA ARG A 553 -41.74 -50.14 -7.48
C ARG A 553 -40.99 -49.22 -6.49
N LEU A 554 -41.01 -49.59 -5.19
CA LEU A 554 -40.37 -48.94 -4.04
C LEU A 554 -39.67 -49.98 -3.14
N SER A 555 -38.58 -49.61 -2.45
CA SER A 555 -38.18 -50.18 -1.14
C SER A 555 -37.05 -49.39 -0.46
N HIS A 556 -37.11 -49.26 0.87
CA HIS A 556 -36.07 -48.67 1.74
C HIS A 556 -34.94 -49.65 2.09
N THR A 557 -33.78 -49.15 2.53
CA THR A 557 -33.27 -49.34 3.92
C THR A 557 -32.02 -48.46 4.19
N ASN A 558 -31.51 -48.47 5.43
CA ASN A 558 -30.55 -47.49 5.98
C ASN A 558 -29.27 -48.22 6.54
N PRO A 559 -28.38 -47.69 7.43
CA PRO A 559 -26.93 -47.74 7.17
C PRO A 559 -26.10 -48.48 8.26
N THR A 560 -24.79 -48.15 8.31
CA THR A 560 -23.75 -48.44 9.34
C THR A 560 -22.84 -49.66 9.12
N MET A 561 -21.51 -49.44 9.17
CA MET A 561 -20.64 -49.85 10.29
C MET A 561 -19.14 -49.50 10.06
N LEU A 562 -18.38 -49.41 11.15
CA LEU A 562 -16.91 -49.35 11.17
C LEU A 562 -16.29 -50.77 11.14
N PRO A 563 -14.97 -50.88 10.96
CA PRO A 563 -14.22 -51.54 12.04
C PRO A 563 -13.00 -50.75 12.54
N ARG A 564 -12.44 -51.23 13.66
CA ARG A 564 -11.22 -50.76 14.34
C ARG A 564 -10.40 -52.01 14.73
N LEU A 565 -9.28 -51.83 15.44
CA LEU A 565 -8.35 -52.89 15.94
C LEU A 565 -7.36 -53.42 14.86
N LEU A 566 -6.11 -53.83 15.17
CA LEU A 566 -5.26 -53.55 16.34
C LEU A 566 -3.76 -53.78 16.01
N LEU A 567 -2.89 -53.21 16.85
CA LEU A 567 -1.50 -53.59 17.20
C LEU A 567 -0.74 -54.66 16.40
N SER A 568 0.49 -54.31 16.00
CA SER A 568 1.68 -55.16 16.18
C SER A 568 2.93 -54.29 16.43
N ALA A 569 3.94 -54.80 17.14
CA ALA A 569 5.11 -54.02 17.54
C ALA A 569 6.36 -54.88 17.77
N ARG A 570 7.53 -54.37 17.30
CA ARG A 570 8.94 -54.66 17.65
C ARG A 570 9.82 -54.07 16.52
N SER A 571 11.12 -53.79 16.66
CA SER A 571 12.00 -53.41 17.79
C SER A 571 13.40 -53.14 17.19
N ALA A 572 14.35 -52.61 17.98
CA ALA A 572 15.77 -52.38 17.64
C ALA A 572 16.07 -51.16 16.72
N LEU A 573 17.18 -50.42 16.87
CA LEU A 573 18.26 -50.48 17.88
C LEU A 573 18.87 -49.07 18.13
N ARG A 574 19.47 -48.84 19.32
CA ARG A 574 20.41 -47.72 19.58
C ARG A 574 21.83 -48.28 19.77
N PRO A 575 22.86 -47.59 19.25
CA PRO A 575 23.85 -46.92 20.11
C PRO A 575 24.27 -45.55 19.51
N SER A 576 25.12 -44.70 20.11
CA SER A 576 25.54 -44.39 21.49
C SER A 576 26.27 -43.02 21.42
N LEU A 577 26.28 -42.22 22.48
CA LEU A 577 26.89 -40.88 22.47
C LEU A 577 28.40 -40.93 22.80
N THR A 578 29.24 -40.54 21.84
CA THR A 578 30.69 -40.31 22.04
C THR A 578 31.00 -38.85 22.36
N LYS A 579 32.01 -38.62 23.22
CA LYS A 579 32.38 -37.30 23.77
C LYS A 579 33.37 -36.55 22.89
N CYS A 580 33.11 -35.27 22.64
CA CYS A 580 34.12 -34.23 22.37
C CYS A 580 33.87 -33.13 23.42
N VAL A 581 34.67 -32.98 24.48
CA VAL A 581 36.08 -32.52 24.51
C VAL A 581 36.20 -31.11 23.93
N ALA A 582 36.36 -30.13 24.81
CA ALA A 582 36.67 -28.74 24.49
C ALA A 582 38.17 -28.45 24.79
N PRO A 583 38.86 -27.65 23.97
CA PRO A 583 40.11 -27.02 24.35
C PRO A 583 39.86 -25.67 25.06
N THR A 584 40.74 -25.32 26.00
CA THR A 584 40.83 -23.97 26.59
C THR A 584 42.27 -23.47 26.50
N ARG A 585 42.47 -22.14 26.63
CA ARG A 585 43.76 -21.42 26.54
C ARG A 585 44.38 -21.42 25.12
N ALA A 586 45.31 -20.51 24.78
CA ALA A 586 46.04 -19.55 25.63
C ALA A 586 46.11 -18.13 25.05
N LEU A 587 46.49 -17.19 25.93
CA LEU A 587 46.96 -15.84 25.57
C LEU A 587 48.33 -15.92 24.88
N SER A 588 48.62 -14.97 23.99
CA SER A 588 49.99 -14.62 23.59
C SER A 588 50.09 -13.12 23.30
N SER A 589 50.85 -12.41 24.13
CA SER A 589 51.16 -10.98 23.95
C SER A 589 52.60 -10.81 23.46
N VAL A 590 52.78 -10.10 22.34
CA VAL A 590 54.09 -9.56 21.92
C VAL A 590 53.90 -8.08 21.62
N ALA A 591 54.85 -7.25 22.03
CA ALA A 591 54.75 -5.79 21.99
C ALA A 591 55.91 -5.16 21.22
N LEU A 592 55.66 -3.92 20.75
CA LEU A 592 56.63 -2.92 20.30
C LEU A 592 57.66 -3.30 19.22
N ALA A 593 57.55 -2.61 18.08
CA ALA A 593 58.69 -1.96 17.47
C ALA A 593 58.31 -0.53 17.10
N LYS A 594 59.12 0.46 17.49
CA LYS A 594 59.03 1.86 17.01
C LYS A 594 60.19 2.12 16.07
N THR A 595 59.91 2.61 14.87
CA THR A 595 60.89 3.27 14.00
C THR A 595 60.23 4.49 13.36
N ALA A 596 60.92 5.62 13.33
CA ALA A 596 60.37 6.89 12.87
C ALA A 596 61.30 7.59 11.86
N ALA A 597 60.82 7.75 10.64
CA ALA A 597 61.34 8.61 9.55
C ALA A 597 60.39 8.48 8.34
N ALA A 598 60.27 9.43 7.41
CA ALA A 598 60.44 10.88 7.50
C ALA A 598 59.70 11.55 6.31
N THR A 599 59.35 12.81 6.46
CA THR A 599 59.07 13.84 5.44
C THR A 599 58.88 13.43 3.96
N THR A 600 57.68 13.64 3.42
CA THR A 600 57.49 14.47 2.19
C THR A 600 56.03 14.87 2.00
N ARG A 601 55.80 16.11 1.55
CA ARG A 601 54.53 16.62 1.01
C ARG A 601 54.67 16.83 -0.50
N PRO A 602 53.74 16.36 -1.34
CA PRO A 602 53.42 17.01 -2.60
C PRO A 602 52.22 17.96 -2.39
N THR A 603 52.45 19.26 -2.54
CA THR A 603 51.36 20.24 -2.61
C THR A 603 50.88 20.33 -4.06
N VAL A 604 49.61 20.02 -4.34
CA VAL A 604 48.98 20.31 -5.64
C VAL A 604 47.90 21.36 -5.43
N VAL A 605 47.91 22.39 -6.30
CA VAL A 605 47.10 23.60 -6.13
C VAL A 605 45.67 23.38 -6.62
N ALA A 606 44.70 23.59 -5.75
CA ALA A 606 43.30 23.65 -6.13
C ALA A 606 43.00 24.98 -6.85
N VAL A 607 42.96 24.97 -8.18
CA VAL A 607 42.56 26.12 -8.99
C VAL A 607 41.04 26.28 -8.91
N ALA A 608 40.58 27.25 -8.11
CA ALA A 608 39.17 27.55 -7.94
C ALA A 608 38.63 28.40 -9.11
N THR A 609 38.24 27.76 -10.21
CA THR A 609 37.47 28.42 -11.27
C THR A 609 36.06 28.73 -10.79
N LYS A 610 35.77 30.02 -10.53
CA LYS A 610 34.38 30.50 -10.46
C LYS A 610 33.71 30.21 -11.81
N MET A 611 32.60 29.47 -11.77
CA MET A 611 31.56 29.57 -12.80
C MET A 611 30.29 30.15 -12.19
N ASP A 612 29.47 30.74 -13.05
CA ASP A 612 28.48 31.73 -12.63
C ASP A 612 27.25 31.11 -11.96
N ALA A 613 26.62 31.88 -11.06
CA ALA A 613 25.48 31.46 -10.27
C ALA A 613 24.17 31.58 -11.09
N GLY A 614 24.07 30.75 -12.14
CA GLY A 614 22.85 30.59 -12.92
C GLY A 614 21.66 30.33 -12.00
N VAL A 615 20.65 31.21 -12.04
CA VAL A 615 19.54 31.22 -11.08
C VAL A 615 18.64 30.02 -11.30
N MET A 616 18.91 28.93 -10.59
CA MET A 616 17.97 27.82 -10.46
C MET A 616 16.73 28.33 -9.72
N VAL A 617 15.68 28.63 -10.49
CA VAL A 617 14.33 28.86 -9.95
C VAL A 617 13.84 27.54 -9.39
N THR A 618 14.18 27.31 -8.11
CA THR A 618 13.61 26.21 -7.33
C THR A 618 12.14 26.51 -7.11
N GLU A 619 11.29 26.01 -8.00
CA GLU A 619 9.84 26.07 -7.82
C GLU A 619 9.46 25.16 -6.64
N GLN A 620 9.54 25.75 -5.44
CA GLN A 620 9.07 25.11 -4.22
C GLN A 620 7.56 24.91 -4.34
N VAL A 621 7.15 23.70 -4.74
CA VAL A 621 5.77 23.23 -4.65
C VAL A 621 5.34 23.37 -3.19
N ARG A 622 4.68 24.49 -2.91
CA ARG A 622 4.38 24.96 -1.55
C ARG A 622 3.15 24.22 -1.05
N GLY A 623 3.33 22.94 -0.73
CA GLY A 623 2.29 21.98 -0.35
C GLY A 623 1.16 22.64 0.43
N MET A 624 -0.07 22.54 -0.10
CA MET A 624 -1.17 23.44 0.20
C MET A 624 -1.39 23.57 1.70
N LYS A 625 -0.96 24.70 2.26
CA LYS A 625 -0.90 24.87 3.71
C LYS A 625 -2.28 25.21 4.25
N VAL A 626 -3.07 24.17 4.48
CA VAL A 626 -4.41 24.21 5.09
C VAL A 626 -4.32 24.92 6.44
N ARG A 627 -4.58 26.22 6.43
CA ARG A 627 -4.74 27.02 7.64
C ARG A 627 -6.19 26.87 8.08
N SER A 628 -6.39 26.34 9.29
CA SER A 628 -7.69 26.28 9.94
C SER A 628 -8.43 27.63 9.81
N SER A 629 -9.48 27.70 9.00
CA SER A 629 -10.25 28.95 8.83
C SER A 629 -10.96 29.26 10.15
N VAL A 630 -10.73 30.45 10.69
CA VAL A 630 -11.31 30.85 11.99
C VAL A 630 -12.54 31.71 11.72
N LYS A 631 -13.73 31.25 12.13
CA LYS A 631 -15.02 31.87 11.80
C LYS A 631 -15.67 32.49 13.04
N LYS A 632 -16.41 33.59 12.85
CA LYS A 632 -17.30 34.14 13.90
C LYS A 632 -18.51 33.20 14.06
N LEU A 633 -18.86 32.85 15.30
CA LEU A 633 -19.97 31.95 15.62
C LEU A 633 -21.24 32.68 16.09
N CYS A 634 -21.12 33.94 16.50
CA CYS A 634 -22.22 34.83 16.85
C CYS A 634 -21.77 36.30 16.76
N GLU A 635 -22.70 37.24 16.90
CA GLU A 635 -22.44 38.68 16.81
C GLU A 635 -21.39 39.18 17.82
N GLY A 636 -21.37 38.58 19.02
CA GLY A 636 -20.36 38.86 20.06
C GLY A 636 -18.93 38.39 19.72
N CYS A 637 -18.70 37.73 18.59
CA CYS A 637 -17.38 37.25 18.17
C CYS A 637 -16.54 38.34 17.46
N LYS A 638 -15.42 38.69 18.08
CA LYS A 638 -14.45 39.68 17.57
C LYS A 638 -13.16 38.99 17.14
N SER A 639 -12.66 39.33 15.95
CA SER A 639 -11.41 38.83 15.37
C SER A 639 -10.23 39.68 15.82
N VAL A 640 -9.23 39.08 16.46
CA VAL A 640 -8.06 39.76 17.01
C VAL A 640 -6.77 39.12 16.47
N ARG A 641 -5.91 39.92 15.83
CA ARG A 641 -4.62 39.47 15.30
C ARG A 641 -3.51 39.85 16.28
N ARG A 642 -2.83 38.86 16.86
CA ARG A 642 -1.67 39.09 17.74
C ARG A 642 -0.38 38.98 16.91
N LYS A 643 0.49 39.99 16.98
CA LYS A 643 1.82 39.93 16.35
C LYS A 643 2.60 38.76 16.96
N GLY A 644 3.30 37.99 16.12
CA GLY A 644 4.31 37.04 16.60
C GLY A 644 5.54 37.79 17.14
N GLY A 645 6.38 37.09 17.90
CA GLY A 645 7.68 37.62 18.31
C GLY A 645 8.63 37.85 17.13
N LYS A 646 9.87 38.31 17.41
CA LYS A 646 10.86 38.82 16.43
C LYS A 646 11.21 37.91 15.21
N LYS A 647 10.70 36.68 15.11
CA LYS A 647 10.85 35.77 13.94
C LYS A 647 9.55 35.05 13.52
N GLY A 648 8.35 35.54 13.86
CA GLY A 648 7.08 34.80 13.65
C GLY A 648 5.95 35.59 12.97
N LYS A 649 5.21 34.95 12.04
CA LYS A 649 3.96 35.51 11.47
C LYS A 649 2.85 35.52 12.53
N GLY A 650 2.11 36.62 12.64
CA GLY A 650 1.09 36.81 13.69
C GLY A 650 -0.21 36.00 13.45
N HIS A 651 -0.63 35.25 14.47
CA HIS A 651 -1.86 34.44 14.46
C HIS A 651 -3.13 35.30 14.61
N VAL A 652 -4.20 34.88 13.94
CA VAL A 652 -5.57 35.37 14.16
C VAL A 652 -6.26 34.52 15.23
N TYR A 653 -7.01 35.17 16.10
CA TYR A 653 -7.88 34.57 17.11
C TYR A 653 -9.31 35.08 16.91
N ILE A 654 -10.30 34.25 17.25
CA ILE A 654 -11.64 34.73 17.59
C ILE A 654 -11.75 34.73 19.11
N ILE A 655 -12.23 35.83 19.66
CA ILE A 655 -12.67 35.95 21.06
C ILE A 655 -14.14 36.37 21.06
N CYS A 656 -14.89 35.94 22.08
CA CYS A 656 -16.29 36.31 22.24
C CYS A 656 -16.51 36.82 23.66
N SER A 657 -17.21 37.94 23.80
CA SER A 657 -17.60 38.48 25.12
C SER A 657 -18.85 37.81 25.71
N LEU A 658 -19.66 37.14 24.87
CA LEU A 658 -20.92 36.50 25.28
C LEU A 658 -20.77 35.02 25.66
N ASN A 659 -19.79 34.32 25.10
CA ASN A 659 -19.59 32.88 25.36
C ASN A 659 -18.11 32.48 25.18
N PRO A 660 -17.40 32.04 26.24
CA PRO A 660 -15.98 31.69 26.14
C PRO A 660 -15.71 30.45 25.27
N LYS A 661 -16.71 29.59 25.03
CA LYS A 661 -16.57 28.40 24.16
C LYS A 661 -16.33 28.76 22.68
N HIS A 662 -16.62 30.00 22.26
CA HIS A 662 -16.38 30.45 20.88
C HIS A 662 -14.93 30.91 20.63
N LYS A 663 -14.02 30.75 21.61
CA LYS A 663 -12.63 31.15 21.51
C LYS A 663 -11.83 30.20 20.61
N GLN A 664 -11.43 30.68 19.43
CA GLN A 664 -10.67 29.91 18.44
C GLN A 664 -9.31 30.55 18.12
N ARG A 665 -8.34 29.74 17.64
CA ARG A 665 -7.00 30.18 17.19
C ARG A 665 -6.70 29.61 15.80
N GLN A 666 -6.08 30.42 14.94
CA GLN A 666 -5.53 29.96 13.66
C GLN A 666 -4.21 29.20 13.84
N GLY A 667 -4.07 28.05 13.17
CA GLY A 667 -2.80 27.34 12.98
C GLY A 667 -1.76 28.12 12.17
#